data_AF-A0A7V3T0X9-F1
#
_entry.id   AF-A0A7V3T0X9-F1
#
_cell.length_a   1.000
_cell.length_b   1.000
_cell.length_c   1.000
_cell.angle_alpha   90.00
_cell.angle_beta   90.00
_cell.angle_gamma   90.00
#
_symmetry.space_group_name_H-M   'P 1'
#
loop_
_entity.id
_entity.type
_entity.pdbx_description
1 polymer ?
#
loop_
_entity_poly.entity_id
_entity_poly.type
_entity_poly.pdbx_seq_one_letter_code
_entity_poly.pdbx_strand_id
1 'polypeptide(L)'
;MAKREEAKRYGVLFSAYMKIFKAIVSVLISAVLLVPAFPAVYSEEVGTDFVDLAFTINSKLYLSKSIKKTSGTAPIIEKGVIMIPSDIILNELGCDFKVGKDSSITATRGGVTLKLQLNSKSATVNGVRKDMEAAPKKPRSGTAIFIPLRFTVRAFGAVDTWDETTDTVYVTRTGKFDTGVTMFYERSAKKSNIYVYNGKEIKTIPLVNREILNWYSYKGQVLATISDKKTGKNRFTIYKDGSFNVLIDDFEIKDTFEYNDNLVIHGYDRNKKINNLYRFDGKDLVKVQENFYVGRHILFKDKLVISKYDKNRDYTLLAFDKTSWKPGILAEGFVLKDYLEYDQNLYMTGRHQEGIARPLAIYNGNTIDSSSFRILTGDIELDVRNDIAIHNGVLYGVSRDNPWKDELVLIEKNSVIPVVFPYADSPLGKMKYVIRQVREYKGKLYIGTNGGKMLNASGRWVSIPDDKLPEQVLAFNEVTNFKILIPDFRLTGFRLENDRLLALGNEKVGTEKYMDPALYIHDGVEPVKTQDVLRIDNVTSSGSNIFIDVFDRDRIDDKERSTMLVYDNYDIKNLVVGMDTKRWDIIGKSLVFAGYEEDIKRNKLYSYNDEFAELRDNFEVKFWGKYNDILFVNGFNGEQKKYSFCRFSGNNLEDIRDNLEVYSIIKAKGPYFIVFACDKDPQSDFYKKKMLYIYDDSAGSFIEMKVDIELKDMIFVR
;
A
#
# COMPACT_ATOMS: atom_id res chain seq x y z
N MET A 1 47.36 -69.76 17.14
CA MET A 1 47.27 -68.66 18.13
C MET A 1 47.95 -67.48 17.44
N ALA A 2 47.30 -66.38 17.08
CA ALA A 2 45.98 -65.83 17.38
C ALA A 2 44.99 -66.16 16.23
N LYS A 3 43.85 -66.84 16.37
CA LYS A 3 42.87 -66.90 17.47
C LYS A 3 42.43 -65.51 17.92
N ARG A 4 41.56 -64.88 17.14
CA ARG A 4 40.18 -64.51 17.53
C ARG A 4 39.60 -63.61 16.44
N GLU A 5 38.41 -63.99 15.98
CA GLU A 5 37.46 -63.24 15.14
C GLU A 5 37.78 -63.15 13.64
N GLU A 6 37.25 -63.96 12.71
CA GLU A 6 36.10 -64.87 12.71
C GLU A 6 34.75 -64.26 13.11
N ALA A 7 33.72 -64.59 12.33
CA ALA A 7 32.33 -64.62 12.78
C ALA A 7 31.55 -63.29 12.94
N LYS A 8 31.49 -62.47 11.89
CA LYS A 8 30.22 -61.74 11.57
C LYS A 8 30.00 -61.32 10.13
N ARG A 9 30.81 -61.80 9.17
CA ARG A 9 30.66 -61.49 7.74
C ARG A 9 30.01 -62.58 6.89
N TYR A 10 29.77 -63.77 7.45
CA TYR A 10 29.12 -64.89 6.74
C TYR A 10 28.08 -65.60 7.61
N GLY A 11 27.40 -64.80 8.43
CA GLY A 11 26.18 -65.17 9.16
C GLY A 11 24.94 -65.02 8.26
N VAL A 12 24.81 -65.90 7.26
CA VAL A 12 23.54 -66.62 7.05
C VAL A 12 22.33 -65.71 6.71
N LEU A 13 22.07 -65.28 5.45
CA LEU A 13 21.59 -66.08 4.30
C LEU A 13 20.53 -67.18 4.58
N PHE A 14 20.01 -67.27 5.82
CA PHE A 14 18.97 -68.23 6.24
C PHE A 14 17.88 -67.57 7.11
N SER A 15 17.98 -66.25 7.32
CA SER A 15 16.87 -65.45 7.84
C SER A 15 15.99 -64.99 6.67
N ALA A 16 15.11 -65.90 6.24
CA ALA A 16 13.73 -65.59 5.86
C ALA A 16 13.53 -64.68 4.61
N TYR A 17 13.27 -65.16 3.39
CA TYR A 17 12.58 -66.39 2.92
C TYR A 17 11.24 -66.74 3.62
N MET A 18 10.85 -66.02 4.69
CA MET A 18 9.51 -66.05 5.30
C MET A 18 8.61 -64.93 4.75
N LYS A 19 8.86 -64.49 3.51
CA LYS A 19 8.01 -63.52 2.82
C LYS A 19 7.03 -64.12 1.80
N ILE A 20 7.08 -65.41 1.46
CA ILE A 20 6.21 -65.94 0.40
C ILE A 20 5.87 -67.41 0.66
N PHE A 21 5.02 -67.70 1.64
CA PHE A 21 4.11 -68.87 1.60
C PHE A 21 3.09 -68.72 2.73
N LYS A 22 1.81 -68.97 2.43
CA LYS A 22 0.61 -68.74 3.25
C LYS A 22 -0.07 -67.39 3.08
N ALA A 23 -0.44 -67.15 1.83
CA ALA A 23 -1.77 -66.66 1.52
C ALA A 23 -2.85 -67.67 2.02
N ILE A 24 -4.04 -67.12 2.35
CA ILE A 24 -5.38 -67.73 2.19
C ILE A 24 -5.91 -68.63 3.34
N VAL A 25 -6.99 -68.12 3.98
CA VAL A 25 -8.14 -68.82 4.61
C VAL A 25 -7.88 -69.47 5.98
N SER A 26 -8.66 -69.31 7.05
CA SER A 26 -9.87 -68.53 7.39
C SER A 26 -10.22 -68.82 8.86
N VAL A 27 -10.90 -67.88 9.56
CA VAL A 27 -12.04 -68.14 10.50
C VAL A 27 -11.67 -68.79 11.86
N LEU A 28 -12.06 -68.35 13.07
CA LEU A 28 -13.12 -67.48 13.60
C LEU A 28 -12.78 -67.09 15.07
N ILE A 29 -13.15 -65.86 15.45
CA ILE A 29 -13.81 -65.41 16.70
C ILE A 29 -13.34 -65.98 18.06
N SER A 30 -12.81 -65.10 18.92
CA SER A 30 -13.47 -64.73 20.19
C SER A 30 -12.76 -63.57 20.88
N ALA A 31 -13.57 -62.67 21.43
CA ALA A 31 -13.23 -61.35 21.94
C ALA A 31 -12.35 -61.39 23.20
N VAL A 32 -11.30 -60.57 23.21
CA VAL A 32 -10.72 -60.01 24.44
C VAL A 32 -10.45 -58.53 24.18
N LEU A 33 -11.13 -57.69 24.97
CA LEU A 33 -10.92 -56.25 25.05
C LEU A 33 -9.43 -55.95 25.33
N LEU A 34 -8.69 -55.51 24.31
CA LEU A 34 -7.44 -54.79 24.50
C LEU A 34 -7.75 -53.30 24.40
N VAL A 35 -7.90 -52.67 25.56
CA VAL A 35 -7.87 -51.21 25.71
C VAL A 35 -6.56 -50.72 25.07
N PRO A 36 -6.57 -49.90 24.01
CA PRO A 36 -5.37 -49.18 23.65
C PRO A 36 -5.08 -48.24 24.83
N ALA A 37 -3.93 -48.44 25.47
CA ALA A 37 -3.42 -47.54 26.48
C ALA A 37 -3.42 -46.12 25.91
N PHE A 38 -4.41 -45.33 26.32
CA PHE A 38 -4.39 -43.89 26.15
C PHE A 38 -3.12 -43.40 26.87
N PRO A 39 -2.25 -42.60 26.23
CA PRO A 39 -1.35 -41.77 27.02
C PRO A 39 -2.25 -40.91 27.91
N ALA A 40 -2.07 -41.06 29.22
CA ALA A 40 -2.80 -40.34 30.23
C ALA A 40 -2.78 -38.84 29.89
N VAL A 41 -3.97 -38.28 29.74
CA VAL A 41 -4.20 -36.84 29.81
C VAL A 41 -3.78 -36.44 31.22
N TYR A 42 -2.57 -35.90 31.35
CA TYR A 42 -2.25 -35.05 32.48
C TYR A 42 -2.85 -33.68 32.15
N SER A 43 -3.94 -33.36 32.83
CA SER A 43 -4.41 -31.99 32.95
C SER A 43 -3.48 -31.24 33.90
N GLU A 44 -2.73 -30.27 33.39
CA GLU A 44 -2.37 -29.08 34.15
C GLU A 44 -2.89 -27.87 33.37
N GLU A 45 -4.08 -27.40 33.74
CA GLU A 45 -4.33 -25.95 33.77
C GLU A 45 -3.43 -25.42 34.90
N VAL A 46 -2.55 -24.44 34.70
CA VAL A 46 -2.84 -23.04 34.32
C VAL A 46 -1.72 -22.51 33.40
N GLY A 47 -2.06 -22.08 32.18
CA GLY A 47 -1.10 -21.46 31.26
C GLY A 47 -0.80 -19.99 31.60
N THR A 48 0.29 -19.74 32.34
CA THR A 48 0.79 -18.40 32.72
C THR A 48 2.23 -18.10 32.28
N ASP A 49 2.69 -18.66 31.16
CA ASP A 49 4.11 -18.60 30.73
C ASP A 49 4.62 -17.24 30.19
N PHE A 50 4.00 -16.12 30.56
CA PHE A 50 4.55 -14.80 30.26
C PHE A 50 4.17 -13.72 31.31
N VAL A 51 4.17 -14.09 32.59
CA VAL A 51 4.06 -13.13 33.70
C VAL A 51 5.46 -12.73 34.16
N ASP A 52 5.86 -11.48 33.90
CA ASP A 52 7.14 -10.95 34.39
C ASP A 52 7.07 -10.65 35.89
N LEU A 53 5.98 -10.09 36.39
CA LEU A 53 5.78 -9.78 37.82
C LEU A 53 4.36 -10.09 38.29
N ALA A 54 4.19 -10.48 39.57
CA ALA A 54 2.88 -10.59 40.21
C ALA A 54 2.92 -10.01 41.62
N PHE A 55 2.02 -9.08 41.92
CA PHE A 55 1.94 -8.40 43.22
C PHE A 55 0.55 -8.60 43.83
N THR A 56 0.49 -9.22 45.00
CA THR A 56 -0.76 -9.35 45.77
C THR A 56 -0.91 -8.14 46.70
N ILE A 57 -2.09 -7.52 46.72
CA ILE A 57 -2.36 -6.34 47.55
C ILE A 57 -2.21 -6.69 49.03
N ASN A 58 -1.64 -5.77 49.81
CA ASN A 58 -1.32 -5.95 51.23
C ASN A 58 -0.30 -7.07 51.54
N SER A 59 0.27 -7.72 50.52
CA SER A 59 1.35 -8.69 50.68
C SER A 59 2.71 -8.04 50.39
N LYS A 60 3.70 -8.36 51.22
CA LYS A 60 5.12 -8.04 50.92
C LYS A 60 5.77 -9.06 49.99
N LEU A 61 5.12 -10.20 49.78
CA LEU A 61 5.59 -11.23 48.86
C LEU A 61 5.09 -10.92 47.45
N TYR A 62 5.97 -11.03 46.47
CA TYR A 62 5.66 -10.86 45.06
C TYR A 62 6.43 -11.87 44.21
N LEU A 63 5.99 -12.10 42.98
CA LEU A 63 6.71 -12.91 42.01
C LEU A 63 7.43 -12.00 41.02
N SER A 64 8.66 -12.37 40.66
CA SER A 64 9.40 -11.81 39.54
C SER A 64 9.99 -12.96 38.73
N LYS A 65 9.55 -13.11 37.48
CA LYS A 65 9.90 -14.21 36.56
C LYS A 65 9.74 -15.58 37.23
N SER A 66 8.59 -15.78 37.88
CA SER A 66 8.25 -16.98 38.67
C SER A 66 9.10 -17.23 39.93
N ILE A 67 9.99 -16.29 40.30
CA ILE A 67 10.76 -16.34 41.55
C ILE A 67 10.05 -15.51 42.62
N LYS A 68 9.77 -16.12 43.78
CA LYS A 68 9.23 -15.40 44.95
C LYS A 68 10.29 -14.47 45.53
N LYS A 69 9.93 -13.20 45.71
CA LYS A 69 10.73 -12.14 46.33
C LYS A 69 9.92 -11.44 47.42
N THR A 70 10.61 -10.71 48.29
CA THR A 70 10.00 -9.95 49.38
C THR A 70 10.36 -8.48 49.24
N SER A 71 9.39 -7.59 49.42
CA SER A 71 9.57 -6.15 49.44
C SER A 71 9.55 -5.56 50.85
N GLY A 72 10.06 -4.34 51.01
CA GLY A 72 9.99 -3.63 52.29
C GLY A 72 8.57 -3.21 52.67
N THR A 73 7.75 -2.84 51.67
CA THR A 73 6.38 -2.36 51.83
C THR A 73 5.45 -3.04 50.82
N ALA A 74 4.23 -3.36 51.26
CA ALA A 74 3.24 -3.98 50.39
C ALA A 74 2.59 -2.95 49.44
N PRO A 75 2.23 -3.34 48.22
CA PRO A 75 1.31 -2.55 47.39
C PRO A 75 -0.05 -2.43 48.06
N ILE A 76 -0.75 -1.32 47.83
CA ILE A 76 -2.07 -1.03 48.40
C ILE A 76 -3.03 -0.57 47.30
N ILE A 77 -4.32 -0.73 47.52
CA ILE A 77 -5.35 -0.04 46.73
C ILE A 77 -5.77 1.22 47.48
N GLU A 78 -5.72 2.37 46.80
CA GLU A 78 -6.25 3.63 47.31
C GLU A 78 -7.21 4.23 46.29
N LYS A 79 -8.47 4.43 46.68
CA LYS A 79 -9.52 5.02 45.83
C LYS A 79 -9.63 4.35 44.44
N GLY A 80 -9.49 3.03 44.38
CA GLY A 80 -9.56 2.24 43.14
C GLY A 80 -8.27 2.23 42.30
N VAL A 81 -7.19 2.86 42.77
CA VAL A 81 -5.87 2.84 42.09
C VAL A 81 -4.91 1.97 42.88
N ILE A 82 -4.21 1.08 42.18
CA ILE A 82 -3.12 0.28 42.77
C ILE A 82 -1.90 1.20 42.92
N MET A 83 -1.53 1.43 44.18
CA MET A 83 -0.35 2.20 44.56
C MET A 83 0.75 1.22 44.98
N ILE A 84 1.89 1.29 44.30
CA ILE A 84 3.02 0.38 44.53
C ILE A 84 4.26 1.17 44.97
N PRO A 85 5.11 0.64 45.86
CA PRO A 85 6.39 1.26 46.18
C PRO A 85 7.26 1.42 44.93
N SER A 86 7.74 2.65 44.70
CA SER A 86 8.45 3.03 43.48
C SER A 86 9.74 2.26 43.29
N ASP A 87 10.46 1.99 44.37
CA ASP A 87 11.72 1.24 44.37
C ASP A 87 11.54 -0.19 43.87
N ILE A 88 10.45 -0.88 44.23
CA ILE A 88 10.21 -2.25 43.78
C ILE A 88 9.92 -2.25 42.28
N ILE A 89 8.89 -1.50 41.86
CA ILE A 89 8.40 -1.60 40.49
C ILE A 89 9.42 -1.06 39.48
N LEU A 90 10.11 0.04 39.80
CA LEU A 90 11.10 0.62 38.90
C LEU A 90 12.32 -0.30 38.77
N ASN A 91 12.80 -0.91 39.86
CA ASN A 91 13.89 -1.88 39.78
C ASN A 91 13.50 -3.14 39.01
N GLU A 92 12.30 -3.68 39.23
CA GLU A 92 11.83 -4.88 38.54
C GLU A 92 11.55 -4.63 37.05
N LEU A 93 11.13 -3.42 36.70
CA LEU A 93 11.11 -2.98 35.32
C LEU A 93 12.53 -2.79 34.78
N GLY A 94 13.58 -2.70 35.60
CA GLY A 94 14.95 -2.49 35.17
C GLY A 94 15.26 -1.04 34.84
N CYS A 95 14.58 -0.10 35.51
CA CYS A 95 14.80 1.33 35.36
C CYS A 95 15.90 1.82 36.29
N ASP A 96 16.73 2.72 35.79
CA ASP A 96 17.53 3.61 36.64
C ASP A 96 16.63 4.72 37.16
N PHE A 97 16.53 4.92 38.47
CA PHE A 97 15.67 5.96 39.02
C PHE A 97 16.32 6.76 40.14
N LYS A 98 15.90 8.03 40.26
CA LYS A 98 16.43 9.01 41.22
C LYS A 98 15.28 9.80 41.81
N VAL A 99 15.36 10.11 43.10
CA VAL A 99 14.46 11.05 43.76
C VAL A 99 15.15 12.40 43.86
N GLY A 100 14.59 13.41 43.20
CA GLY A 100 15.10 14.78 43.18
C GLY A 100 14.80 15.57 44.46
N LYS A 101 15.56 16.65 44.67
CA LYS A 101 15.35 17.57 45.81
C LYS A 101 14.00 18.31 45.73
N ASP A 102 13.45 18.44 44.52
CA ASP A 102 12.14 19.01 44.22
C ASP A 102 10.98 18.05 44.52
N SER A 103 11.23 16.91 45.18
CA SER A 103 10.24 15.84 45.38
C SER A 103 9.71 15.29 44.05
N SER A 104 10.55 15.21 43.02
CA SER A 104 10.28 14.45 41.80
C SER A 104 10.92 13.06 41.84
N ILE A 105 10.30 12.08 41.18
CA ILE A 105 10.94 10.82 40.81
C ILE A 105 11.23 10.89 39.32
N THR A 106 12.49 10.72 38.94
CA THR A 106 12.89 10.56 37.53
C THR A 106 13.35 9.12 37.33
N ALA A 107 12.67 8.38 36.48
CA ALA A 107 13.00 7.00 36.13
C ALA A 107 13.29 6.89 34.63
N THR A 108 14.37 6.21 34.28
CA THR A 108 14.86 6.08 32.91
C THR A 108 15.11 4.62 32.55
N ARG A 109 14.64 4.19 31.39
CA ARG A 109 14.93 2.87 30.82
C ARG A 109 14.65 2.87 29.32
N GLY A 110 15.57 2.35 28.50
CA GLY A 110 15.31 2.13 27.07
C GLY A 110 14.76 3.36 26.33
N GLY A 111 15.32 4.55 26.59
CA GLY A 111 14.90 5.81 25.96
C GLY A 111 13.57 6.38 26.47
N VAL A 112 12.98 5.75 27.49
CA VAL A 112 11.85 6.30 28.22
C VAL A 112 12.36 7.06 29.43
N THR A 113 12.08 8.36 29.51
CA THR A 113 12.23 9.19 30.70
C THR A 113 10.86 9.48 31.29
N LEU A 114 10.57 8.87 32.43
CA LEU A 114 9.38 9.14 33.23
C LEU A 114 9.73 10.11 34.36
N LYS A 115 9.10 11.29 34.39
CA LYS A 115 9.18 12.22 35.51
C LYS A 115 7.83 12.32 36.22
N LEU A 116 7.82 11.93 37.49
CA LEU A 116 6.69 11.98 38.40
C LEU A 116 6.94 13.06 39.45
N GLN A 117 5.91 13.82 39.82
CA GLN A 117 6.00 14.82 40.88
C GLN A 117 5.11 14.41 42.06
N LEU A 118 5.66 14.40 43.28
CA LEU A 118 4.86 14.09 44.47
C LEU A 118 3.67 15.05 44.60
N ASN A 119 2.51 14.51 44.96
CA ASN A 119 1.25 15.21 45.14
C ASN A 119 0.68 15.90 43.89
N SER A 120 1.23 15.64 42.70
CA SER A 120 0.70 16.11 41.41
C SER A 120 0.17 14.94 40.58
N LYS A 121 -0.96 15.13 39.91
CA LYS A 121 -1.47 14.19 38.90
C LYS A 121 -0.84 14.37 37.51
N SER A 122 -0.08 15.44 37.31
CA SER A 122 0.64 15.68 36.06
C SER A 122 2.03 15.05 36.13
N ALA A 123 2.38 14.28 35.10
CA ALA A 123 3.71 13.71 34.88
C ALA A 123 4.22 14.07 33.48
N THR A 124 5.49 13.76 33.20
CA THR A 124 6.00 13.77 31.82
C THR A 124 6.58 12.41 31.46
N VAL A 125 6.30 11.97 30.24
CA VAL A 125 6.90 10.79 29.61
C VAL A 125 7.60 11.29 28.36
N ASN A 126 8.92 11.15 28.29
CA ASN A 126 9.74 11.68 27.18
C ASN A 126 9.53 13.18 26.92
N GLY A 127 9.34 13.95 27.98
CA GLY A 127 9.09 15.39 27.90
C GLY A 127 7.64 15.78 27.55
N VAL A 128 6.81 14.84 27.11
CA VAL A 128 5.40 15.08 26.83
C VAL A 128 4.60 14.97 28.12
N ARG A 129 3.76 15.99 28.40
CA ARG A 129 2.89 16.02 29.58
C ARG A 129 1.79 14.96 29.46
N LYS A 130 1.57 14.19 30.53
CA LYS A 130 0.51 13.18 30.65
C LYS A 130 -0.14 13.26 32.03
N ASP A 131 -1.45 12.99 32.08
CA ASP A 131 -2.20 12.93 33.33
C ASP A 131 -2.22 11.51 33.90
N MET A 132 -2.19 11.41 35.22
CA MET A 132 -2.22 10.17 36.00
C MET A 132 -3.53 9.99 36.74
N GLU A 133 -3.96 8.74 36.91
CA GLU A 133 -5.13 8.36 37.70
C GLU A 133 -5.03 8.81 39.17
N ALA A 134 -3.83 8.76 39.76
CA ALA A 134 -3.53 9.21 41.12
C ALA A 134 -2.18 9.93 41.19
N ALA A 135 -1.97 10.74 42.24
CA ALA A 135 -0.69 11.40 42.46
C ALA A 135 0.28 10.48 43.23
N PRO A 136 1.59 10.47 42.90
CA PRO A 136 2.61 9.89 43.75
C PRO A 136 2.58 10.47 45.16
N LYS A 137 2.80 9.64 46.19
CA LYS A 137 2.72 10.08 47.59
C LYS A 137 3.75 9.39 48.47
N LYS A 138 4.17 10.07 49.52
CA LYS A 138 4.96 9.49 50.60
C LYS A 138 4.13 9.46 51.89
N PRO A 139 3.77 8.28 52.43
CA PRO A 139 2.98 8.20 53.67
C PRO A 139 3.73 8.80 54.87
N ARG A 140 3.00 9.36 55.83
CA ARG A 140 3.60 9.92 57.07
C ARG A 140 4.36 8.88 57.91
N SER A 141 3.94 7.62 57.87
CA SER A 141 4.47 6.53 58.71
C SER A 141 5.35 5.53 57.94
N GLY A 142 6.03 5.97 56.87
CA GLY A 142 6.88 5.09 56.06
C GLY A 142 7.94 5.83 55.25
N THR A 143 8.90 5.06 54.72
CA THR A 143 10.01 5.58 53.92
C THR A 143 9.77 5.44 52.41
N ALA A 144 8.92 4.49 51.99
CA ALA A 144 8.63 4.22 50.58
C ALA A 144 7.75 5.29 49.95
N ILE A 145 8.09 5.71 48.73
CA ILE A 145 7.22 6.54 47.89
C ILE A 145 6.32 5.59 47.09
N PHE A 146 5.02 5.83 47.15
CA PHE A 146 4.03 5.09 46.38
C PHE A 146 3.72 5.82 45.09
N ILE A 147 3.68 5.08 43.99
CA ILE A 147 3.34 5.58 42.66
C ILE A 147 2.18 4.76 42.06
N PRO A 148 1.37 5.35 41.17
CA PRO A 148 0.32 4.62 40.46
C PRO A 148 0.94 3.53 39.58
N LEU A 149 0.59 2.26 39.84
CA LEU A 149 1.19 1.12 39.16
C LEU A 149 0.92 1.17 37.66
N ARG A 150 -0.34 1.32 37.25
CA ARG A 150 -0.78 1.29 35.85
C ARG A 150 -0.07 2.35 35.02
N PHE A 151 -0.10 3.60 35.45
CA PHE A 151 0.62 4.68 34.78
C PHE A 151 2.12 4.35 34.62
N THR A 152 2.75 3.87 35.69
CA THR A 152 4.19 3.57 35.69
C THR A 152 4.54 2.43 34.74
N VAL A 153 3.86 1.29 34.82
CA VAL A 153 4.21 0.12 34.00
C VAL A 153 3.96 0.40 32.52
N ARG A 154 2.89 1.13 32.19
CA ARG A 154 2.56 1.53 30.81
C ARG A 154 3.55 2.53 30.23
N ALA A 155 4.09 3.44 31.05
CA ALA A 155 5.16 4.33 30.62
C ALA A 155 6.37 3.55 30.09
N PHE A 156 6.67 2.38 30.68
CA PHE A 156 7.77 1.49 30.28
C PHE A 156 7.32 0.31 29.41
N GLY A 157 6.18 0.41 28.74
CA GLY A 157 5.70 -0.56 27.76
C GLY A 157 5.26 -1.91 28.34
N ALA A 158 5.02 -1.99 29.64
CA ALA A 158 4.42 -3.14 30.30
C ALA A 158 2.93 -2.91 30.58
N VAL A 159 2.22 -3.99 30.88
CA VAL A 159 0.76 -3.99 31.09
C VAL A 159 0.44 -4.60 32.44
N ASP A 160 -0.46 -3.96 33.17
CA ASP A 160 -1.10 -4.50 34.37
C ASP A 160 -2.39 -5.25 34.02
N THR A 161 -2.57 -6.45 34.57
CA THR A 161 -3.84 -7.20 34.55
C THR A 161 -4.23 -7.53 35.99
N TRP A 162 -5.44 -7.16 36.39
CA TRP A 162 -5.97 -7.41 37.73
C TRP A 162 -6.73 -8.75 37.77
N ASP A 163 -6.47 -9.54 38.81
CA ASP A 163 -7.25 -10.72 39.17
C ASP A 163 -7.97 -10.46 40.50
N GLU A 164 -9.29 -10.31 40.40
CA GLU A 164 -10.18 -10.07 41.54
C GLU A 164 -10.25 -11.25 42.52
N THR A 165 -10.01 -12.48 42.05
CA THR A 165 -10.15 -13.66 42.90
C THR A 165 -8.99 -13.82 43.88
N THR A 166 -7.82 -13.32 43.50
CA THR A 166 -6.58 -13.46 44.26
C THR A 166 -6.01 -12.13 44.76
N ASP A 167 -6.75 -11.03 44.56
CA ASP A 167 -6.29 -9.65 44.81
C ASP A 167 -4.87 -9.40 44.27
N THR A 168 -4.59 -9.91 43.07
CA THR A 168 -3.25 -9.91 42.48
C THR A 168 -3.23 -9.14 41.18
N VAL A 169 -2.22 -8.26 41.04
CA VAL A 169 -1.91 -7.60 39.77
C VAL A 169 -0.72 -8.26 39.11
N TYR A 170 -0.92 -8.69 37.87
CA TYR A 170 0.10 -9.25 37.00
C TYR A 170 0.66 -8.15 36.11
N VAL A 171 1.99 -8.03 36.03
CA VAL A 171 2.67 -7.11 35.12
C VAL A 171 3.41 -7.92 34.05
N THR A 172 3.12 -7.63 32.78
CA THR A 172 3.64 -8.37 31.62
C THR A 172 4.22 -7.43 30.57
N ARG A 173 5.43 -7.70 30.05
CA ARG A 173 6.01 -6.91 28.93
C ARG A 173 5.29 -7.13 27.59
N THR A 174 4.66 -8.28 27.38
CA THR A 174 3.67 -8.45 26.30
C THR A 174 2.32 -8.70 26.95
N GLY A 175 1.49 -7.67 27.03
CA GLY A 175 0.12 -7.82 27.50
C GLY A 175 -0.72 -8.70 26.59
N LYS A 176 -1.93 -9.04 27.07
CA LYS A 176 -2.99 -9.55 26.21
C LYS A 176 -3.55 -8.39 25.39
N PHE A 177 -3.07 -8.24 24.16
CA PHE A 177 -3.56 -7.24 23.23
C PHE A 177 -4.28 -7.97 22.11
N ASP A 178 -5.58 -7.74 21.97
CA ASP A 178 -6.35 -8.33 20.88
C ASP A 178 -6.04 -7.62 19.56
N THR A 179 -4.79 -7.73 19.09
CA THR A 179 -4.29 -7.21 17.82
C THR A 179 -4.76 -8.04 16.63
N GLY A 180 -5.49 -9.13 16.88
CA GLY A 180 -5.59 -10.23 15.92
C GLY A 180 -4.29 -11.04 15.90
N VAL A 181 -4.11 -11.83 14.83
CA VAL A 181 -2.88 -12.62 14.64
C VAL A 181 -1.88 -11.78 13.86
N THR A 182 -0.76 -11.44 14.48
CA THR A 182 0.34 -10.72 13.83
C THR A 182 1.47 -11.69 13.50
N MET A 183 1.83 -11.80 12.23
CA MET A 183 2.95 -12.62 11.75
C MET A 183 4.03 -11.75 11.12
N PHE A 184 5.30 -12.00 11.41
CA PHE A 184 6.40 -11.25 10.80
C PHE A 184 7.64 -12.12 10.55
N TYR A 185 8.39 -11.79 9.50
CA TYR A 185 9.58 -12.53 9.08
C TYR A 185 10.88 -11.77 9.43
N GLU A 186 11.72 -12.39 10.26
CA GLU A 186 13.08 -11.93 10.51
C GLU A 186 14.06 -12.74 9.67
N ARG A 187 14.94 -12.02 8.96
CA ARG A 187 16.05 -12.64 8.24
C ARG A 187 17.31 -11.80 8.41
N SER A 188 18.29 -12.41 9.06
CA SER A 188 19.67 -11.94 9.14
C SER A 188 20.64 -12.97 8.55
N ALA A 189 21.93 -12.67 8.53
CA ALA A 189 22.97 -13.63 8.12
C ALA A 189 22.96 -14.92 8.96
N LYS A 190 22.45 -14.87 10.21
CA LYS A 190 22.47 -15.98 11.17
C LYS A 190 21.10 -16.52 11.54
N LYS A 191 20.01 -15.81 11.23
CA LYS A 191 18.64 -16.16 11.65
C LYS A 191 17.67 -16.06 10.46
N SER A 192 16.76 -17.01 10.37
CA SER A 192 15.64 -16.98 9.42
C SER A 192 14.45 -17.57 10.17
N ASN A 193 13.59 -16.70 10.72
CA ASN A 193 12.50 -17.09 11.61
C ASN A 193 11.23 -16.33 11.26
N ILE A 194 10.10 -17.02 11.33
CA ILE A 194 8.79 -16.38 11.34
C ILE A 194 8.31 -16.34 12.78
N TYR A 195 7.78 -15.20 13.20
CA TYR A 195 7.16 -15.03 14.50
C TYR A 195 5.66 -14.84 14.34
N VAL A 196 4.88 -15.42 15.25
CA VAL A 196 3.42 -15.33 15.26
C VAL A 196 2.96 -14.91 16.64
N TYR A 197 2.46 -13.68 16.76
CA TYR A 197 1.79 -13.17 17.94
C TYR A 197 0.29 -13.41 17.82
N ASN A 198 -0.30 -14.15 18.77
CA ASN A 198 -1.73 -14.49 18.77
C ASN A 198 -2.58 -13.58 19.68
N GLY A 199 -2.05 -12.43 20.07
CA GLY A 199 -2.67 -11.53 21.04
C GLY A 199 -2.36 -11.86 22.51
N LYS A 200 -1.65 -12.96 22.79
CA LYS A 200 -1.21 -13.35 24.14
C LYS A 200 0.29 -13.64 24.18
N GLU A 201 0.80 -14.41 23.23
CA GLU A 201 2.17 -14.91 23.21
C GLU A 201 2.76 -14.87 21.79
N ILE A 202 4.09 -14.89 21.69
CA ILE A 202 4.83 -14.97 20.43
C ILE A 202 5.37 -16.39 20.24
N LYS A 203 4.92 -17.08 19.19
CA LYS A 203 5.48 -18.36 18.74
C LYS A 203 6.54 -18.12 17.66
N THR A 204 7.58 -18.95 17.64
CA THR A 204 8.67 -18.88 16.64
C THR A 204 8.65 -20.12 15.73
N ILE A 205 8.72 -19.91 14.42
CA ILE A 205 8.82 -20.95 13.39
C ILE A 205 10.19 -20.80 12.70
N PRO A 206 11.14 -21.71 12.96
CA PRO A 206 12.47 -21.62 12.37
C PRO A 206 12.47 -22.07 10.89
N LEU A 207 13.10 -21.26 10.02
CA LEU A 207 13.30 -21.55 8.60
C LEU A 207 14.76 -21.97 8.33
N VAL A 208 15.21 -23.04 8.96
CA VAL A 208 16.59 -23.54 8.82
C VAL A 208 16.90 -23.89 7.36
N ASN A 209 17.89 -23.23 6.76
CA ASN A 209 18.25 -23.33 5.33
C ASN A 209 17.10 -22.99 4.35
N ARG A 210 16.10 -22.26 4.82
CA ARG A 210 14.95 -21.85 4.03
C ARG A 210 14.78 -20.34 4.07
N GLU A 211 14.19 -19.80 3.02
CA GLU A 211 13.86 -18.39 2.93
C GLU A 211 12.53 -18.17 2.21
N ILE A 212 11.81 -17.13 2.61
CA ILE A 212 10.62 -16.69 1.90
C ILE A 212 11.09 -15.84 0.71
N LEU A 213 10.68 -16.21 -0.50
CA LEU A 213 10.95 -15.46 -1.72
C LEU A 213 9.87 -14.39 -1.96
N ASN A 214 8.62 -14.75 -1.74
CA ASN A 214 7.45 -13.88 -1.85
C ASN A 214 6.34 -14.44 -0.94
N TRP A 215 5.40 -13.57 -0.57
CA TRP A 215 4.26 -13.93 0.25
C TRP A 215 3.05 -13.06 -0.11
N TYR A 216 1.87 -13.57 0.19
CA TYR A 216 0.59 -12.91 -0.07
C TYR A 216 -0.36 -13.19 1.09
N SER A 217 -1.23 -12.24 1.40
CA SER A 217 -2.39 -12.48 2.25
C SER A 217 -3.67 -12.41 1.45
N TYR A 218 -4.56 -13.39 1.63
CA TYR A 218 -5.88 -13.36 1.01
C TYR A 218 -6.92 -13.98 1.93
N LYS A 219 -8.02 -13.28 2.18
CA LYS A 219 -9.10 -13.70 3.11
C LYS A 219 -8.57 -14.21 4.47
N GLY A 220 -7.57 -13.51 5.01
CA GLY A 220 -6.94 -13.85 6.29
C GLY A 220 -6.03 -15.08 6.28
N GLN A 221 -5.76 -15.69 5.13
CA GLN A 221 -4.75 -16.72 4.94
C GLN A 221 -3.43 -16.12 4.51
N VAL A 222 -2.33 -16.76 4.89
CA VAL A 222 -0.97 -16.39 4.47
C VAL A 222 -0.44 -17.44 3.52
N LEU A 223 -0.09 -17.01 2.31
CA LEU A 223 0.54 -17.82 1.28
C LEU A 223 2.00 -17.38 1.13
N ALA A 224 2.92 -18.32 0.93
CA ALA A 224 4.33 -18.00 0.77
C ALA A 224 5.04 -18.97 -0.16
N THR A 225 5.92 -18.44 -1.00
CA THR A 225 6.92 -19.25 -1.72
C THR A 225 8.16 -19.37 -0.85
N ILE A 226 8.40 -20.57 -0.32
CA ILE A 226 9.54 -20.89 0.54
C ILE A 226 10.58 -21.64 -0.28
N SER A 227 11.74 -21.02 -0.47
CA SER A 227 12.90 -21.64 -1.12
C SER A 227 13.68 -22.50 -0.13
N ASP A 228 14.04 -23.71 -0.57
CA ASP A 228 14.95 -24.59 0.14
C ASP A 228 16.35 -24.45 -0.46
N LYS A 229 17.29 -23.86 0.28
CA LYS A 229 18.64 -23.57 -0.20
C LYS A 229 19.45 -24.82 -0.49
N LYS A 230 19.10 -25.96 0.11
CA LYS A 230 19.82 -27.22 -0.12
C LYS A 230 19.43 -27.84 -1.45
N THR A 231 18.14 -27.81 -1.78
CA THR A 231 17.63 -28.46 -2.99
C THR A 231 17.44 -27.49 -4.16
N GLY A 232 17.48 -26.17 -3.92
CA GLY A 232 17.15 -25.14 -4.90
C GLY A 232 15.68 -25.14 -5.34
N LYS A 233 14.81 -25.81 -4.58
CA LYS A 233 13.38 -25.94 -4.90
C LYS A 233 12.58 -24.81 -4.25
N ASN A 234 11.58 -24.33 -4.97
CA ASN A 234 10.67 -23.30 -4.48
C ASN A 234 9.31 -23.92 -4.16
N ARG A 235 8.91 -23.96 -2.88
CA ARG A 235 7.62 -24.55 -2.49
C ARG A 235 6.60 -23.43 -2.28
N PHE A 236 5.50 -23.48 -3.01
CA PHE A 236 4.37 -22.60 -2.72
C PHE A 236 3.54 -23.22 -1.60
N THR A 237 3.29 -22.47 -0.54
CA THR A 237 2.77 -22.96 0.74
C THR A 237 1.66 -22.08 1.28
N ILE A 238 0.83 -22.64 2.16
CA ILE A 238 -0.17 -21.93 2.97
C ILE A 238 0.13 -22.12 4.45
N TYR A 239 0.02 -21.05 5.25
CA TYR A 239 0.09 -21.16 6.70
C TYR A 239 -1.23 -21.68 7.27
N LYS A 240 -1.21 -22.87 7.86
CA LYS A 240 -2.37 -23.51 8.48
C LYS A 240 -1.93 -24.36 9.67
N ASP A 241 -2.73 -24.37 10.74
CA ASP A 241 -2.51 -25.20 11.92
C ASP A 241 -1.11 -25.05 12.57
N GLY A 242 -0.55 -23.84 12.52
CA GLY A 242 0.76 -23.54 13.11
C GLY A 242 1.97 -23.77 12.21
N SER A 243 1.79 -24.29 10.98
CA SER A 243 2.87 -24.59 10.04
C SER A 243 2.57 -24.16 8.60
N PHE A 244 3.60 -24.13 7.75
CA PHE A 244 3.44 -23.92 6.31
C PHE A 244 3.29 -25.26 5.58
N ASN A 245 2.10 -25.49 5.03
CA ASN A 245 1.74 -26.70 4.29
C ASN A 245 1.96 -26.46 2.79
N VAL A 246 2.55 -27.43 2.09
CA VAL A 246 2.87 -27.31 0.66
C VAL A 246 1.60 -27.43 -0.18
N LEU A 247 1.37 -26.44 -1.04
CA LEU A 247 0.33 -26.44 -2.06
C LEU A 247 0.88 -26.94 -3.41
N ILE A 248 2.04 -26.42 -3.83
CA ILE A 248 2.71 -26.81 -5.08
C ILE A 248 4.23 -26.91 -4.82
N ASP A 249 4.85 -28.03 -5.23
CA ASP A 249 6.30 -28.22 -5.19
C ASP A 249 6.97 -27.66 -6.46
N ASP A 250 8.09 -26.96 -6.28
CA ASP A 250 8.91 -26.32 -7.31
C ASP A 250 8.16 -25.37 -8.25
N PHE A 251 7.57 -24.33 -7.66
CA PHE A 251 6.71 -23.34 -8.32
C PHE A 251 7.23 -21.91 -8.16
N GLU A 252 7.12 -21.12 -9.22
CA GLU A 252 7.44 -19.69 -9.23
C GLU A 252 6.22 -18.86 -9.60
N ILE A 253 5.78 -18.00 -8.70
CA ILE A 253 4.74 -17.02 -9.00
C ILE A 253 5.29 -15.97 -9.97
N LYS A 254 4.52 -15.68 -11.02
CA LYS A 254 4.84 -14.69 -12.05
C LYS A 254 3.95 -13.46 -11.98
N ASP A 255 2.68 -13.64 -11.62
CA ASP A 255 1.73 -12.54 -11.41
C ASP A 255 0.61 -12.99 -10.45
N THR A 256 -0.01 -12.02 -9.76
CA THR A 256 -1.15 -12.23 -8.86
C THR A 256 -2.10 -11.05 -8.93
N PHE A 257 -3.40 -11.33 -8.97
CA PHE A 257 -4.45 -10.30 -8.97
C PHE A 257 -5.75 -10.88 -8.42
N GLU A 258 -6.67 -10.03 -7.99
CA GLU A 258 -7.97 -10.47 -7.48
C GLU A 258 -9.04 -10.50 -8.57
N TYR A 259 -9.85 -11.55 -8.59
CA TYR A 259 -11.01 -11.65 -9.45
C TYR A 259 -12.05 -12.60 -8.86
N ASN A 260 -13.32 -12.21 -8.93
CA ASN A 260 -14.44 -13.04 -8.51
C ASN A 260 -14.28 -13.59 -7.08
N ASP A 261 -13.89 -12.74 -6.13
CA ASP A 261 -13.66 -13.14 -4.73
C ASP A 261 -12.66 -14.32 -4.61
N ASN A 262 -11.66 -14.35 -5.48
CA ASN A 262 -10.50 -15.24 -5.42
C ASN A 262 -9.21 -14.44 -5.65
N LEU A 263 -8.10 -14.90 -5.07
CA LEU A 263 -6.77 -14.54 -5.52
C LEU A 263 -6.41 -15.42 -6.71
N VAL A 264 -6.21 -14.81 -7.88
CA VAL A 264 -5.72 -15.47 -9.09
C VAL A 264 -4.20 -15.46 -9.08
N ILE A 265 -3.61 -16.62 -9.38
CA ILE A 265 -2.17 -16.83 -9.31
C ILE A 265 -1.71 -17.41 -10.65
N HIS A 266 -0.94 -16.63 -11.38
CA HIS A 266 -0.17 -17.10 -12.53
C HIS A 266 1.20 -17.54 -12.04
N GLY A 267 1.59 -18.77 -12.36
CA GLY A 267 2.94 -19.20 -12.07
C GLY A 267 3.46 -20.34 -12.92
N TYR A 268 4.78 -20.45 -12.87
CA TYR A 268 5.59 -21.38 -13.62
C TYR A 268 5.88 -22.62 -12.79
N ASP A 269 5.39 -23.76 -13.26
CA ASP A 269 5.75 -25.07 -12.73
C ASP A 269 7.13 -25.45 -13.30
N ARG A 270 8.16 -25.46 -12.44
CA ARG A 270 9.55 -25.71 -12.86
C ARG A 270 9.80 -27.18 -13.17
N ASN A 271 8.98 -28.10 -12.67
CA ASN A 271 9.08 -29.51 -13.01
C ASN A 271 8.54 -29.76 -14.41
N LYS A 272 7.35 -29.23 -14.71
CA LYS A 272 6.66 -29.41 -15.99
C LYS A 272 7.10 -28.44 -17.08
N LYS A 273 7.81 -27.36 -16.72
CA LYS A 273 8.25 -26.28 -17.61
C LYS A 273 7.10 -25.57 -18.34
N ILE A 274 5.97 -25.38 -17.65
CA ILE A 274 4.78 -24.72 -18.19
C ILE A 274 4.24 -23.68 -17.21
N ASN A 275 3.57 -22.65 -17.74
CA ASN A 275 2.82 -21.68 -16.94
C ASN A 275 1.39 -22.16 -16.77
N ASN A 276 0.84 -21.94 -15.59
CA ASN A 276 -0.51 -22.35 -15.22
C ASN A 276 -1.20 -21.18 -14.51
N LEU A 277 -2.54 -21.15 -14.63
CA LEU A 277 -3.40 -20.23 -13.91
C LEU A 277 -4.13 -20.99 -12.80
N TYR A 278 -4.06 -20.47 -11.58
CA TYR A 278 -4.76 -21.00 -10.42
C TYR A 278 -5.67 -19.93 -9.82
N ARG A 279 -6.66 -20.36 -9.06
CA ARG A 279 -7.45 -19.52 -8.17
C ARG A 279 -7.36 -20.04 -6.75
N PHE A 280 -7.35 -19.13 -5.79
CA PHE A 280 -7.42 -19.42 -4.37
C PHE A 280 -8.62 -18.69 -3.77
N ASP A 281 -9.59 -19.45 -3.24
CA ASP A 281 -10.85 -18.90 -2.71
C ASP A 281 -10.78 -18.53 -1.21
N GLY A 282 -9.60 -18.65 -0.60
CA GLY A 282 -9.39 -18.52 0.83
C GLY A 282 -9.30 -19.86 1.57
N LYS A 283 -9.56 -20.99 0.89
CA LYS A 283 -9.43 -22.34 1.45
C LYS A 283 -8.63 -23.26 0.54
N ASP A 284 -9.04 -23.34 -0.72
CA ASP A 284 -8.53 -24.30 -1.69
C ASP A 284 -7.82 -23.60 -2.86
N LEU A 285 -6.69 -24.17 -3.28
CA LEU A 285 -5.99 -23.76 -4.49
C LEU A 285 -6.43 -24.67 -5.65
N VAL A 286 -7.10 -24.10 -6.65
CA VAL A 286 -7.65 -24.84 -7.77
C VAL A 286 -6.97 -24.40 -9.07
N LYS A 287 -6.48 -25.34 -9.87
CA LYS A 287 -5.96 -25.03 -11.22
C LYS A 287 -7.14 -24.66 -12.12
N VAL A 288 -7.06 -23.49 -12.73
CA VAL A 288 -8.07 -22.95 -13.67
C VAL A 288 -7.71 -23.30 -15.10
N GLN A 289 -6.46 -23.07 -15.51
CA GLN A 289 -5.97 -23.37 -16.85
C GLN A 289 -4.53 -23.92 -16.78
N GLU A 290 -4.21 -24.83 -17.69
CA GLU A 290 -2.84 -25.33 -17.93
C GLU A 290 -2.27 -24.70 -19.21
N ASN A 291 -0.95 -24.57 -19.30
CA ASN A 291 -0.28 -23.98 -20.47
C ASN A 291 -0.76 -22.54 -20.76
N PHE A 292 -0.84 -21.72 -19.72
CA PHE A 292 -1.47 -20.41 -19.72
C PHE A 292 -0.48 -19.35 -19.22
N TYR A 293 0.20 -18.67 -20.16
CA TYR A 293 1.01 -17.51 -19.83
C TYR A 293 0.13 -16.26 -19.80
N VAL A 294 -0.01 -15.64 -18.63
CA VAL A 294 -0.78 -14.39 -18.47
C VAL A 294 0.02 -13.21 -19.03
N GLY A 295 -0.57 -12.52 -20.00
CA GLY A 295 -0.17 -11.18 -20.42
C GLY A 295 -1.04 -10.11 -19.77
N ARG A 296 -1.26 -8.99 -20.46
CA ARG A 296 -2.09 -7.90 -19.92
C ARG A 296 -3.52 -8.36 -19.65
N HIS A 297 -4.08 -7.94 -18.52
CA HIS A 297 -5.45 -8.23 -18.10
C HIS A 297 -6.16 -6.98 -17.58
N ILE A 298 -7.49 -7.02 -17.57
CA ILE A 298 -8.37 -5.95 -17.13
C ILE A 298 -9.71 -6.52 -16.65
N LEU A 299 -10.28 -5.94 -15.59
CA LEU A 299 -11.65 -6.18 -15.16
C LEU A 299 -12.56 -5.17 -15.86
N PHE A 300 -13.59 -5.67 -16.54
CA PHE A 300 -14.57 -4.84 -17.24
C PHE A 300 -15.96 -5.48 -17.17
N LYS A 301 -16.96 -4.77 -16.64
CA LYS A 301 -18.33 -5.27 -16.43
C LYS A 301 -18.39 -6.67 -15.79
N ASP A 302 -17.71 -6.81 -14.65
CA ASP A 302 -17.55 -8.07 -13.90
C ASP A 302 -16.85 -9.21 -14.67
N LYS A 303 -16.27 -8.95 -15.84
CA LYS A 303 -15.54 -9.95 -16.63
C LYS A 303 -14.05 -9.68 -16.57
N LEU A 304 -13.29 -10.76 -16.43
CA LEU A 304 -11.83 -10.70 -16.51
C LEU A 304 -11.40 -10.95 -17.96
N VAL A 305 -10.92 -9.90 -18.62
CA VAL A 305 -10.37 -9.97 -19.98
C VAL A 305 -8.87 -10.16 -19.87
N ILE A 306 -8.34 -11.22 -20.51
CA ILE A 306 -6.92 -11.57 -20.44
C ILE A 306 -6.37 -11.81 -21.84
N SER A 307 -5.26 -11.14 -22.16
CA SER A 307 -4.38 -11.55 -23.25
C SER A 307 -3.45 -12.63 -22.72
N LYS A 308 -3.46 -13.81 -23.33
CA LYS A 308 -2.57 -14.92 -22.96
C LYS A 308 -1.84 -15.48 -24.16
N TYR A 309 -0.79 -16.24 -23.91
CA TYR A 309 -0.22 -17.16 -24.90
C TYR A 309 0.12 -18.50 -24.26
N ASP A 310 0.38 -19.50 -25.09
CA ASP A 310 0.67 -20.87 -24.66
C ASP A 310 2.14 -21.25 -24.96
N LYS A 311 2.60 -22.46 -24.66
CA LYS A 311 4.00 -22.87 -24.92
C LYS A 311 4.44 -22.76 -26.40
N ASN A 312 3.50 -22.78 -27.34
CA ASN A 312 3.76 -22.63 -28.78
C ASN A 312 3.77 -21.16 -29.21
N ARG A 313 3.45 -20.24 -28.29
CA ARG A 313 3.23 -18.80 -28.54
C ARG A 313 1.97 -18.52 -29.36
N ASP A 314 0.95 -19.37 -29.21
CA ASP A 314 -0.37 -19.10 -29.78
C ASP A 314 -1.11 -18.09 -28.89
N TYR A 315 -1.28 -16.86 -29.40
CA TYR A 315 -1.88 -15.76 -28.65
C TYR A 315 -3.40 -15.81 -28.71
N THR A 316 -4.05 -15.50 -27.59
CA THR A 316 -5.52 -15.46 -27.51
C THR A 316 -5.96 -14.38 -26.53
N LEU A 317 -6.98 -13.62 -26.93
CA LEU A 317 -7.73 -12.75 -26.04
C LEU A 317 -8.95 -13.52 -25.52
N LEU A 318 -9.05 -13.66 -24.20
CA LEU A 318 -10.09 -14.41 -23.53
C LEU A 318 -10.89 -13.51 -22.59
N ALA A 319 -12.13 -13.90 -22.30
CA ALA A 319 -12.92 -13.34 -21.21
C ALA A 319 -13.43 -14.45 -20.29
N PHE A 320 -13.33 -14.24 -18.99
CA PHE A 320 -13.98 -15.05 -17.96
C PHE A 320 -15.21 -14.32 -17.47
N ASP A 321 -16.30 -15.06 -17.25
CA ASP A 321 -17.47 -14.53 -16.55
C ASP A 321 -17.30 -14.72 -15.05
N LYS A 322 -17.84 -13.81 -14.23
CA LYS A 322 -17.73 -13.93 -12.76
C LYS A 322 -18.38 -15.21 -12.25
N THR A 323 -19.33 -15.78 -12.98
CA THR A 323 -20.00 -17.03 -12.60
C THR A 323 -19.25 -18.29 -13.06
N SER A 324 -18.20 -18.17 -13.86
CA SER A 324 -17.53 -19.32 -14.50
C SER A 324 -16.02 -19.15 -14.66
N TRP A 325 -15.28 -20.20 -14.30
CA TRP A 325 -13.84 -20.30 -14.52
C TRP A 325 -13.46 -20.93 -15.87
N LYS A 326 -14.45 -21.18 -16.73
CA LYS A 326 -14.25 -21.55 -18.13
C LYS A 326 -14.30 -20.26 -18.99
N PRO A 327 -13.20 -19.90 -19.68
CA PRO A 327 -13.19 -18.69 -20.50
C PRO A 327 -13.93 -18.89 -21.83
N GLY A 328 -14.42 -17.79 -22.37
CA GLY A 328 -14.76 -17.68 -23.79
C GLY A 328 -13.61 -17.02 -24.56
N ILE A 329 -13.54 -17.31 -25.86
CA ILE A 329 -12.55 -16.72 -26.76
C ILE A 329 -13.16 -15.47 -27.40
N LEU A 330 -12.54 -14.32 -27.14
CA LEU A 330 -12.90 -13.07 -27.81
C LEU A 330 -12.23 -12.99 -29.18
N ALA A 331 -10.92 -13.30 -29.24
CA ALA A 331 -10.16 -13.30 -30.48
C ALA A 331 -8.92 -14.20 -30.40
N GLU A 332 -8.62 -14.87 -31.51
CA GLU A 332 -7.34 -15.56 -31.73
C GLU A 332 -6.32 -14.61 -32.36
N GLY A 333 -5.05 -14.76 -32.00
CA GLY A 333 -3.95 -13.95 -32.55
C GLY A 333 -3.96 -12.47 -32.17
N PHE A 334 -4.82 -12.03 -31.23
CA PHE A 334 -4.86 -10.65 -30.73
C PHE A 334 -4.05 -10.52 -29.43
N VAL A 335 -3.03 -9.67 -29.45
CA VAL A 335 -2.19 -9.36 -28.28
C VAL A 335 -2.56 -7.98 -27.75
N LEU A 336 -3.16 -7.92 -26.57
CA LEU A 336 -3.58 -6.66 -25.95
C LEU A 336 -2.36 -5.78 -25.61
N LYS A 337 -2.32 -4.55 -26.12
CA LYS A 337 -1.25 -3.58 -25.89
C LYS A 337 -1.65 -2.48 -24.94
N ASP A 338 -2.82 -1.88 -25.10
CA ASP A 338 -3.40 -0.95 -24.13
C ASP A 338 -4.93 -0.96 -24.21
N TYR A 339 -5.58 -0.36 -23.23
CA TYR A 339 -7.03 -0.28 -23.17
C TYR A 339 -7.53 1.01 -22.52
N LEU A 340 -8.76 1.38 -22.84
CA LEU A 340 -9.55 2.40 -22.16
C LEU A 340 -10.98 1.89 -21.97
N GLU A 341 -11.45 1.89 -20.72
CA GLU A 341 -12.88 1.79 -20.45
C GLU A 341 -13.52 3.16 -20.67
N TYR A 342 -14.48 3.22 -21.60
CA TYR A 342 -15.13 4.46 -21.97
C TYR A 342 -16.51 4.18 -22.58
N ASP A 343 -17.50 4.99 -22.23
CA ASP A 343 -18.90 4.84 -22.66
C ASP A 343 -19.44 3.40 -22.57
N GLN A 344 -19.27 2.77 -21.41
CA GLN A 344 -19.69 1.39 -21.15
C GLN A 344 -19.08 0.33 -22.09
N ASN A 345 -17.98 0.64 -22.77
CA ASN A 345 -17.26 -0.25 -23.67
C ASN A 345 -15.77 -0.29 -23.28
N LEU A 346 -15.10 -1.38 -23.67
CA LEU A 346 -13.66 -1.52 -23.53
C LEU A 346 -13.01 -1.37 -24.90
N TYR A 347 -12.32 -0.26 -25.11
CA TYR A 347 -11.50 -0.01 -26.30
C TYR A 347 -10.11 -0.59 -26.07
N MET A 348 -9.57 -1.28 -27.06
CA MET A 348 -8.32 -2.03 -26.93
C MET A 348 -7.44 -1.83 -28.16
N THR A 349 -6.23 -1.35 -27.94
CA THR A 349 -5.18 -1.43 -28.97
C THR A 349 -4.50 -2.78 -28.87
N GLY A 350 -4.23 -3.38 -30.02
CA GLY A 350 -3.60 -4.69 -30.11
C GLY A 350 -2.40 -4.72 -31.02
N ARG A 351 -1.76 -5.88 -31.06
CA ARG A 351 -0.97 -6.35 -32.20
C ARG A 351 -1.48 -7.71 -32.63
N HIS A 352 -1.43 -7.97 -33.92
CA HIS A 352 -1.56 -9.33 -34.41
C HIS A 352 -0.34 -10.16 -34.00
N GLN A 353 -0.53 -11.46 -33.80
CA GLN A 353 0.56 -12.40 -33.50
C GLN A 353 1.62 -12.43 -34.60
N GLU A 354 1.22 -12.11 -35.84
CA GLU A 354 2.06 -12.01 -37.03
C GLU A 354 1.98 -10.60 -37.61
N GLY A 355 3.10 -10.14 -38.19
CA GLY A 355 3.18 -8.84 -38.86
C GLY A 355 3.27 -7.64 -37.90
N ILE A 356 2.98 -6.46 -38.44
CA ILE A 356 3.11 -5.18 -37.73
C ILE A 356 1.79 -4.45 -37.53
N ALA A 357 0.67 -5.05 -37.94
CA ALA A 357 -0.65 -4.44 -37.89
C ALA A 357 -1.08 -4.12 -36.45
N ARG A 358 -1.69 -2.95 -36.28
CA ARG A 358 -2.11 -2.38 -34.99
C ARG A 358 -3.64 -2.26 -34.93
N PRO A 359 -4.36 -3.35 -34.66
CA PRO A 359 -5.80 -3.31 -34.61
C PRO A 359 -6.30 -2.49 -33.42
N LEU A 360 -7.37 -1.73 -33.65
CA LEU A 360 -8.21 -1.18 -32.59
C LEU A 360 -9.48 -2.02 -32.49
N ALA A 361 -9.76 -2.53 -31.30
CA ALA A 361 -10.92 -3.36 -31.02
C ALA A 361 -11.82 -2.73 -29.97
N ILE A 362 -13.07 -3.17 -29.95
CA ILE A 362 -14.06 -2.84 -28.94
C ILE A 362 -14.65 -4.13 -28.35
N TYR A 363 -14.90 -4.12 -27.05
CA TYR A 363 -15.61 -5.18 -26.34
C TYR A 363 -16.72 -4.56 -25.47
N ASN A 364 -17.97 -4.97 -25.70
CA ASN A 364 -19.13 -4.39 -24.99
C ASN A 364 -19.45 -5.07 -23.65
N GLY A 365 -18.86 -6.24 -23.39
CA GLY A 365 -19.02 -6.97 -22.12
C GLY A 365 -20.32 -7.75 -21.96
N ASN A 366 -21.16 -7.89 -23.00
CA ASN A 366 -22.45 -8.57 -22.88
C ASN A 366 -22.29 -10.10 -22.75
N THR A 367 -21.38 -10.70 -23.52
CA THR A 367 -21.01 -12.12 -23.51
C THR A 367 -19.50 -12.27 -23.40
N ILE A 368 -19.02 -13.50 -23.12
CA ILE A 368 -17.57 -13.81 -23.04
C ILE A 368 -16.98 -14.33 -24.35
N ASP A 369 -17.76 -14.34 -25.44
CA ASP A 369 -17.36 -14.84 -26.74
C ASP A 369 -17.23 -13.71 -27.77
N SER A 370 -16.85 -14.08 -28.99
CA SER A 370 -16.61 -13.15 -30.10
C SER A 370 -17.84 -12.34 -30.53
N SER A 371 -19.07 -12.66 -30.11
CA SER A 371 -20.25 -11.85 -30.45
C SER A 371 -20.25 -10.48 -29.76
N SER A 372 -19.53 -10.35 -28.64
CA SER A 372 -19.37 -9.09 -27.90
C SER A 372 -18.07 -8.34 -28.22
N PHE A 373 -17.22 -8.92 -29.07
CA PHE A 373 -15.92 -8.38 -29.46
C PHE A 373 -15.90 -8.05 -30.95
N ARG A 374 -15.29 -6.93 -31.32
CA ARG A 374 -15.11 -6.59 -32.73
C ARG A 374 -13.87 -5.75 -32.95
N ILE A 375 -13.15 -6.04 -34.04
CA ILE A 375 -12.13 -5.15 -34.59
C ILE A 375 -12.84 -3.98 -35.28
N LEU A 376 -12.55 -2.75 -34.84
CA LEU A 376 -13.04 -1.52 -35.45
C LEU A 376 -12.21 -1.18 -36.69
N THR A 377 -10.88 -1.24 -36.58
CA THR A 377 -9.94 -1.08 -37.70
C THR A 377 -8.77 -2.04 -37.54
N GLY A 378 -8.25 -2.55 -38.66
CA GLY A 378 -7.17 -3.53 -38.69
C GLY A 378 -5.76 -2.94 -38.50
N ASP A 379 -5.57 -1.66 -38.80
CA ASP A 379 -4.30 -0.97 -38.58
C ASP A 379 -4.55 0.52 -38.36
N ILE A 380 -4.16 1.01 -37.19
CA ILE A 380 -4.11 2.43 -36.84
C ILE A 380 -3.09 2.65 -35.72
N GLU A 381 -2.25 3.68 -35.87
CA GLU A 381 -1.42 4.15 -34.76
C GLU A 381 -2.16 5.19 -33.93
N LEU A 382 -2.40 4.89 -32.65
CA LEU A 382 -2.95 5.84 -31.67
C LEU A 382 -2.65 5.40 -30.23
N ASP A 383 -2.72 6.36 -29.30
CA ASP A 383 -2.76 6.14 -27.86
C ASP A 383 -4.22 6.11 -27.37
N VAL A 384 -4.73 4.91 -27.05
CA VAL A 384 -6.13 4.72 -26.65
C VAL A 384 -6.56 5.52 -25.41
N ARG A 385 -5.64 6.01 -24.58
CA ARG A 385 -5.98 6.77 -23.37
C ARG A 385 -6.14 8.26 -23.62
N ASN A 386 -5.44 8.78 -24.64
CA ASN A 386 -5.30 10.20 -24.89
C ASN A 386 -5.87 10.63 -26.24
N ASP A 387 -5.98 9.71 -27.18
CA ASP A 387 -6.25 10.00 -28.58
C ASP A 387 -7.66 9.61 -29.02
N ILE A 388 -8.53 9.12 -28.13
CA ILE A 388 -9.92 8.79 -28.48
C ILE A 388 -10.94 9.55 -27.64
N ALA A 389 -12.09 9.81 -28.25
CA ALA A 389 -13.25 10.40 -27.61
C ALA A 389 -14.52 9.97 -28.34
N ILE A 390 -15.65 9.91 -27.64
CA ILE A 390 -16.95 9.54 -28.21
C ILE A 390 -17.83 10.73 -28.05
N HIS A 391 -18.40 11.17 -29.15
CA HIS A 391 -19.26 12.33 -29.16
C HIS A 391 -20.46 12.03 -30.05
N ASN A 392 -21.67 12.20 -29.51
CA ASN A 392 -22.93 11.84 -30.19
C ASN A 392 -22.94 10.40 -30.76
N GLY A 393 -22.36 9.44 -30.03
CA GLY A 393 -22.29 8.03 -30.44
C GLY A 393 -21.26 7.71 -31.52
N VAL A 394 -20.45 8.69 -31.93
CA VAL A 394 -19.38 8.51 -32.93
C VAL A 394 -18.02 8.49 -32.24
N LEU A 395 -17.19 7.51 -32.58
CA LEU A 395 -15.82 7.40 -32.08
C LEU A 395 -14.87 8.25 -32.91
N TYR A 396 -14.27 9.24 -32.27
CA TYR A 396 -13.19 10.06 -32.80
C TYR A 396 -11.85 9.51 -32.31
N GLY A 397 -10.86 9.56 -33.19
CA GLY A 397 -9.48 9.16 -32.92
C GLY A 397 -8.49 10.20 -33.45
N VAL A 398 -7.30 10.25 -32.85
CA VAL A 398 -6.11 10.92 -33.42
C VAL A 398 -5.23 9.85 -34.06
N SER A 399 -5.25 9.75 -35.38
CA SER A 399 -4.40 8.81 -36.12
C SER A 399 -3.00 9.39 -36.30
N ARG A 400 -1.99 8.60 -35.96
CA ARG A 400 -0.56 8.92 -36.08
C ARG A 400 0.15 8.18 -37.20
N ASP A 401 -0.61 7.54 -38.11
CA ASP A 401 -0.06 6.74 -39.22
C ASP A 401 0.72 7.55 -40.24
N ASN A 402 0.47 8.86 -40.30
CA ASN A 402 1.18 9.76 -41.18
C ASN A 402 2.41 10.33 -40.45
N PRO A 403 3.66 10.01 -40.89
CA PRO A 403 4.89 10.42 -40.20
C PRO A 403 5.07 11.93 -40.03
N TRP A 404 4.25 12.72 -40.72
CA TRP A 404 4.41 14.17 -40.79
C TRP A 404 3.32 14.93 -40.04
N LYS A 405 2.11 14.38 -39.80
CA LYS A 405 0.96 15.08 -39.17
C LYS A 405 -0.10 14.11 -38.61
N ASP A 406 -0.47 14.29 -37.35
CA ASP A 406 -1.58 13.59 -36.69
C ASP A 406 -2.94 14.12 -37.15
N GLU A 407 -3.87 13.25 -37.57
CA GLU A 407 -5.17 13.64 -38.13
C GLU A 407 -6.36 13.22 -37.24
N LEU A 408 -7.39 14.08 -37.12
CA LEU A 408 -8.67 13.68 -36.53
C LEU A 408 -9.38 12.73 -37.49
N VAL A 409 -9.78 11.56 -37.00
CA VAL A 409 -10.50 10.55 -37.78
C VAL A 409 -11.78 10.13 -37.06
N LEU A 410 -12.81 9.83 -37.84
CA LEU A 410 -13.94 9.03 -37.41
C LEU A 410 -13.57 7.56 -37.57
N ILE A 411 -13.80 6.77 -36.54
CA ILE A 411 -13.52 5.34 -36.56
C ILE A 411 -14.86 4.60 -36.55
N GLU A 412 -15.16 3.98 -37.67
CA GLU A 412 -16.35 3.17 -37.89
C GLU A 412 -15.97 1.72 -38.21
N LYS A 413 -16.96 0.86 -38.47
CA LYS A 413 -16.70 -0.54 -38.86
C LYS A 413 -15.80 -0.62 -40.08
N ASN A 414 -14.57 -1.09 -39.90
CA ASN A 414 -13.59 -1.29 -40.97
C ASN A 414 -13.30 0.00 -41.76
N SER A 415 -13.48 1.17 -41.15
CA SER A 415 -13.32 2.46 -41.84
C SER A 415 -12.72 3.48 -40.89
N VAL A 416 -11.68 4.16 -41.38
CA VAL A 416 -11.03 5.29 -40.72
C VAL A 416 -11.18 6.48 -41.67
N ILE A 417 -12.06 7.41 -41.31
CA ILE A 417 -12.48 8.50 -42.19
C ILE A 417 -11.92 9.81 -41.62
N PRO A 418 -11.01 10.50 -42.32
CA PRO A 418 -10.52 11.79 -41.88
C PRO A 418 -11.64 12.83 -41.75
N VAL A 419 -11.67 13.56 -40.63
CA VAL A 419 -12.64 14.63 -40.41
C VAL A 419 -12.27 15.86 -41.23
N VAL A 420 -13.23 16.39 -41.99
CA VAL A 420 -13.05 17.56 -42.85
C VAL A 420 -13.92 18.71 -42.36
N PHE A 421 -13.28 19.84 -42.07
CA PHE A 421 -13.91 21.05 -41.57
C PHE A 421 -14.18 22.05 -42.71
N PRO A 422 -15.23 22.89 -42.60
CA PRO A 422 -15.44 23.99 -43.54
C PRO A 422 -14.33 25.04 -43.39
N TYR A 423 -13.84 25.58 -44.51
CA TYR A 423 -12.84 26.64 -44.52
C TYR A 423 -13.05 27.58 -45.70
N ALA A 424 -13.46 28.83 -45.42
CA ALA A 424 -13.87 29.79 -46.45
C ALA A 424 -12.72 30.15 -47.41
N ASP A 425 -11.47 30.21 -46.93
CA ASP A 425 -10.30 30.55 -47.75
C ASP A 425 -9.79 29.37 -48.60
N SER A 426 -10.38 28.17 -48.45
CA SER A 426 -10.09 27.05 -49.35
C SER A 426 -10.86 27.24 -50.67
N PRO A 427 -10.23 27.05 -51.84
CA PRO A 427 -10.92 27.04 -53.13
C PRO A 427 -12.09 26.05 -53.22
N LEU A 428 -12.07 24.98 -52.41
CA LEU A 428 -13.12 23.96 -52.35
C LEU A 428 -13.83 23.93 -50.99
N GLY A 429 -13.67 24.98 -50.17
CA GLY A 429 -14.36 25.16 -48.90
C GLY A 429 -13.97 24.18 -47.79
N LYS A 430 -12.84 23.46 -47.90
CA LYS A 430 -12.49 22.32 -47.04
C LYS A 430 -11.10 22.43 -46.43
N MET A 431 -10.98 22.02 -45.17
CA MET A 431 -9.71 21.87 -44.47
C MET A 431 -9.67 20.62 -43.57
N LYS A 432 -8.46 20.23 -43.17
CA LYS A 432 -8.18 19.27 -42.08
C LYS A 432 -7.26 19.92 -41.06
N TYR A 433 -7.55 19.75 -39.78
CA TYR A 433 -6.63 20.12 -38.72
C TYR A 433 -5.57 19.04 -38.49
N VAL A 434 -4.38 19.47 -38.10
CA VAL A 434 -3.43 18.60 -37.39
C VAL A 434 -3.83 18.60 -35.92
N ILE A 435 -3.90 17.45 -35.28
CA ILE A 435 -4.45 17.31 -33.93
C ILE A 435 -3.37 16.89 -32.95
N ARG A 436 -3.28 17.58 -31.82
CA ARG A 436 -2.42 17.17 -30.70
C ARG A 436 -3.13 16.19 -29.78
N GLN A 437 -4.39 16.45 -29.47
CA GLN A 437 -5.20 15.63 -28.59
C GLN A 437 -6.69 15.89 -28.80
N VAL A 438 -7.51 14.92 -28.42
CA VAL A 438 -8.97 15.02 -28.39
C VAL A 438 -9.51 14.65 -27.00
N ARG A 439 -10.61 15.27 -26.59
CA ARG A 439 -11.33 14.94 -25.36
C ARG A 439 -12.82 15.24 -25.52
N GLU A 440 -13.69 14.37 -25.02
CA GLU A 440 -15.09 14.76 -24.80
C GLU A 440 -15.26 15.28 -23.37
N TYR A 441 -16.06 16.32 -23.22
CA TYR A 441 -16.44 16.87 -21.94
C TYR A 441 -17.79 17.59 -22.05
N LYS A 442 -18.74 17.27 -21.16
CA LYS A 442 -20.07 17.92 -21.10
C LYS A 442 -20.80 18.02 -22.45
N GLY A 443 -20.76 16.95 -23.23
CA GLY A 443 -21.48 16.82 -24.49
C GLY A 443 -20.86 17.62 -25.65
N LYS A 444 -19.57 17.95 -25.56
CA LYS A 444 -18.80 18.62 -26.62
C LYS A 444 -17.49 17.91 -26.85
N LEU A 445 -17.02 17.93 -28.10
CA LEU A 445 -15.69 17.48 -28.46
C LEU A 445 -14.71 18.65 -28.41
N TYR A 446 -13.60 18.46 -27.69
CA TYR A 446 -12.50 19.40 -27.54
C TYR A 446 -11.28 18.85 -28.27
N ILE A 447 -10.65 19.67 -29.11
CA ILE A 447 -9.41 19.31 -29.80
C ILE A 447 -8.36 20.40 -29.64
N GLY A 448 -7.12 20.01 -29.38
CA GLY A 448 -5.96 20.89 -29.54
C GLY A 448 -5.44 20.79 -30.97
N THR A 449 -5.38 21.91 -31.69
CA THR A 449 -4.93 21.95 -33.09
C THR A 449 -3.46 22.36 -33.20
N ASN A 450 -2.80 21.94 -34.28
CA ASN A 450 -1.44 22.32 -34.64
C ASN A 450 -1.35 22.77 -36.12
N GLY A 451 -2.15 23.77 -36.47
CA GLY A 451 -2.36 24.19 -37.86
C GLY A 451 -3.19 23.18 -38.67
N GLY A 452 -3.03 23.18 -39.99
CA GLY A 452 -3.89 22.39 -40.86
C GLY A 452 -3.50 22.36 -42.33
N LYS A 453 -4.34 21.72 -43.14
CA LYS A 453 -4.24 21.69 -44.61
C LYS A 453 -5.58 22.08 -45.22
N MET A 454 -5.55 22.89 -46.26
CA MET A 454 -6.71 23.21 -47.09
C MET A 454 -6.70 22.38 -48.37
N LEU A 455 -7.89 22.10 -48.90
CA LEU A 455 -8.03 21.49 -50.21
C LEU A 455 -7.90 22.59 -51.28
N ASN A 456 -6.92 22.47 -52.18
CA ASN A 456 -6.75 23.43 -53.26
C ASN A 456 -7.66 23.12 -54.46
N ALA A 457 -7.66 24.00 -55.48
CA ALA A 457 -8.48 23.84 -56.68
C ALA A 457 -8.18 22.56 -57.50
N SER A 458 -6.98 21.97 -57.34
CA SER A 458 -6.61 20.70 -57.99
C SER A 458 -6.95 19.46 -57.16
N GLY A 459 -7.67 19.62 -56.04
CA GLY A 459 -8.07 18.53 -55.17
C GLY A 459 -6.94 17.97 -54.31
N ARG A 460 -5.82 18.70 -54.15
CA ARG A 460 -4.69 18.30 -53.30
C ARG A 460 -4.73 19.04 -51.97
N TRP A 461 -4.41 18.31 -50.89
CA TRP A 461 -4.23 18.88 -49.55
C TRP A 461 -2.91 19.63 -49.47
N VAL A 462 -2.96 20.95 -49.23
CA VAL A 462 -1.80 21.83 -49.08
C VAL A 462 -1.82 22.47 -47.69
N SER A 463 -0.66 22.63 -47.05
CA SER A 463 -0.55 23.26 -45.72
C SER A 463 -1.11 24.68 -45.75
N ILE A 464 -1.86 25.03 -44.69
CA ILE A 464 -2.30 26.40 -44.44
C ILE A 464 -1.16 27.10 -43.68
N PRO A 465 -0.75 28.32 -44.07
CA PRO A 465 0.21 29.12 -43.31
C PRO A 465 -0.21 29.33 -41.85
N ASP A 466 0.74 29.29 -40.91
CA ASP A 466 0.48 29.35 -39.46
C ASP A 466 -0.14 30.68 -39.02
N ASP A 467 0.16 31.78 -39.73
CA ASP A 467 -0.44 33.10 -39.52
C ASP A 467 -1.95 33.12 -39.85
N LYS A 468 -2.39 32.25 -40.76
CA LYS A 468 -3.82 32.11 -41.14
C LYS A 468 -4.57 31.08 -40.31
N LEU A 469 -3.84 30.17 -39.65
CA LEU A 469 -4.44 29.13 -38.84
C LEU A 469 -3.58 28.82 -37.61
N PRO A 470 -3.68 29.65 -36.56
CA PRO A 470 -2.94 29.43 -35.33
C PRO A 470 -3.34 28.11 -34.63
N GLU A 471 -2.44 27.61 -33.80
CA GLU A 471 -2.74 26.55 -32.83
C GLU A 471 -3.76 27.08 -31.84
N GLN A 472 -4.75 26.27 -31.50
CA GLN A 472 -5.87 26.68 -30.65
C GLN A 472 -6.60 25.46 -30.09
N VAL A 473 -7.43 25.69 -29.08
CA VAL A 473 -8.39 24.69 -28.60
C VAL A 473 -9.75 24.98 -29.18
N LEU A 474 -10.29 24.03 -29.94
CA LEU A 474 -11.65 24.09 -30.47
C LEU A 474 -12.59 23.28 -29.60
N ALA A 475 -13.83 23.73 -29.49
CA ALA A 475 -14.94 22.99 -28.87
C ALA A 475 -16.12 22.94 -29.84
N PHE A 476 -16.70 21.77 -30.07
CA PHE A 476 -17.81 21.64 -31.02
C PHE A 476 -18.80 20.52 -30.72
N ASN A 477 -20.03 20.75 -31.16
CA ASN A 477 -21.09 19.75 -31.19
C ASN A 477 -21.13 19.02 -32.54
N GLU A 478 -20.82 19.74 -33.61
CA GLU A 478 -20.80 19.23 -34.98
C GLU A 478 -19.63 19.90 -35.72
N VAL A 479 -19.07 19.21 -36.72
CA VAL A 479 -17.89 19.68 -37.48
C VAL A 479 -18.18 21.00 -38.24
N THR A 480 -19.45 21.27 -38.54
CA THR A 480 -19.94 22.50 -39.18
C THR A 480 -20.22 23.63 -38.20
N ASN A 481 -20.26 23.35 -36.89
CA ASN A 481 -20.60 24.31 -35.83
C ASN A 481 -19.63 24.16 -34.65
N PHE A 482 -18.48 24.81 -34.78
CA PHE A 482 -17.42 24.82 -33.78
C PHE A 482 -17.12 26.24 -33.28
N LYS A 483 -16.65 26.34 -32.03
CA LYS A 483 -16.11 27.57 -31.45
C LYS A 483 -14.64 27.39 -31.13
N ILE A 484 -13.88 28.49 -31.23
CA ILE A 484 -12.55 28.58 -30.64
C ILE A 484 -12.75 28.84 -29.14
N LEU A 485 -12.36 27.88 -28.31
CA LEU A 485 -12.43 28.01 -26.85
C LEU A 485 -11.23 28.75 -26.30
N ILE A 486 -10.03 28.36 -26.75
CA ILE A 486 -8.77 29.00 -26.35
C ILE A 486 -8.03 29.37 -27.64
N PRO A 487 -8.09 30.65 -28.08
CA PRO A 487 -7.39 31.11 -29.27
C PRO A 487 -5.88 31.17 -29.02
N ASP A 488 -5.09 31.05 -30.09
CA ASP A 488 -3.63 31.25 -30.06
C ASP A 488 -2.92 30.45 -28.95
N PHE A 489 -3.25 29.17 -28.82
CA PHE A 489 -2.79 28.28 -27.76
C PHE A 489 -2.35 26.90 -28.26
N ARG A 490 -1.08 26.59 -28.05
CA ARG A 490 -0.48 25.27 -28.28
C ARG A 490 -0.77 24.36 -27.08
N LEU A 491 -1.77 23.49 -27.22
CA LEU A 491 -2.09 22.48 -26.21
C LEU A 491 -0.93 21.49 -26.02
N THR A 492 -0.59 21.17 -24.78
CA THR A 492 0.33 20.07 -24.42
C THR A 492 -0.40 18.90 -23.77
N GLY A 493 -1.54 19.13 -23.11
CA GLY A 493 -2.39 18.04 -22.64
C GLY A 493 -3.70 18.47 -21.99
N PHE A 494 -4.72 17.63 -22.12
CA PHE A 494 -5.96 17.68 -21.36
C PHE A 494 -5.91 16.78 -20.13
N ARG A 495 -6.53 17.21 -19.03
CA ARG A 495 -6.83 16.39 -17.85
C ARG A 495 -8.27 16.65 -17.40
N LEU A 496 -8.89 15.64 -16.80
CA LEU A 496 -10.20 15.78 -16.16
C LEU A 496 -10.01 15.52 -14.66
N GLU A 497 -10.47 16.44 -13.83
CA GLU A 497 -10.49 16.30 -12.38
C GLU A 497 -11.74 16.96 -11.83
N ASN A 498 -12.47 16.28 -10.93
CA ASN A 498 -13.68 16.80 -10.28
C ASN A 498 -14.69 17.49 -11.24
N ASP A 499 -14.99 16.84 -12.37
CA ASP A 499 -15.85 17.38 -13.44
C ASP A 499 -15.39 18.76 -13.98
N ARG A 500 -14.07 18.96 -14.08
CA ARG A 500 -13.44 20.13 -14.72
C ARG A 500 -12.42 19.66 -15.77
N LEU A 501 -12.41 20.35 -16.91
CA LEU A 501 -11.43 20.15 -17.97
C LEU A 501 -10.26 21.09 -17.77
N LEU A 502 -9.08 20.53 -17.48
CA LEU A 502 -7.82 21.24 -17.41
C LEU A 502 -7.14 21.15 -18.79
N ALA A 503 -6.75 22.29 -19.35
CA ALA A 503 -6.00 22.39 -20.60
C ALA A 503 -4.67 23.09 -20.34
N LEU A 504 -3.58 22.32 -20.40
CA LEU A 504 -2.21 22.81 -20.25
C LEU A 504 -1.61 23.08 -21.63
N GLY A 505 -0.81 24.14 -21.76
CA GLY A 505 -0.19 24.49 -23.04
C GLY A 505 0.57 25.80 -23.00
N ASN A 506 0.78 26.40 -24.18
CA ASN A 506 1.51 27.65 -24.34
C ASN A 506 0.71 28.62 -25.21
N GLU A 507 0.47 29.84 -24.72
CA GLU A 507 -0.06 30.97 -25.47
C GLU A 507 0.99 31.51 -26.46
N LYS A 508 0.49 32.09 -27.55
CA LYS A 508 1.28 32.74 -28.59
C LYS A 508 1.77 34.11 -28.12
N VAL A 509 3.05 34.39 -28.36
CA VAL A 509 3.71 35.67 -28.12
C VAL A 509 4.29 36.19 -29.43
N GLY A 510 3.93 37.42 -29.79
CA GLY A 510 4.33 38.04 -31.06
C GLY A 510 3.75 37.28 -32.26
N THR A 511 4.49 37.23 -33.36
CA THR A 511 3.95 36.75 -34.64
C THR A 511 3.88 35.23 -34.76
N GLU A 512 4.79 34.46 -34.14
CA GLU A 512 4.91 33.01 -34.44
C GLU A 512 5.37 32.10 -33.29
N LYS A 513 5.50 32.59 -32.04
CA LYS A 513 6.12 31.79 -30.96
C LYS A 513 5.12 31.44 -29.85
N TYR A 514 4.79 30.15 -29.71
CA TYR A 514 4.04 29.62 -28.56
C TYR A 514 5.00 29.31 -27.42
N MET A 515 5.30 30.34 -26.65
CA MET A 515 6.34 30.31 -25.62
C MET A 515 5.84 30.72 -24.24
N ASP A 516 4.60 31.19 -24.11
CA ASP A 516 4.07 31.67 -22.84
C ASP A 516 3.20 30.59 -22.18
N PRO A 517 3.72 29.80 -21.23
CA PRO A 517 3.03 28.64 -20.68
C PRO A 517 1.80 29.08 -19.88
N ALA A 518 0.69 28.35 -19.99
CA ALA A 518 -0.53 28.64 -19.25
C ALA A 518 -1.35 27.38 -18.98
N LEU A 519 -2.12 27.45 -17.89
CA LEU A 519 -3.12 26.45 -17.51
C LEU A 519 -4.50 27.08 -17.53
N TYR A 520 -5.40 26.45 -18.28
CA TYR A 520 -6.82 26.77 -18.33
C TYR A 520 -7.64 25.71 -17.60
N ILE A 521 -8.63 26.13 -16.82
CA ILE A 521 -9.58 25.24 -16.15
C ILE A 521 -10.99 25.64 -16.56
N HIS A 522 -11.74 24.69 -17.09
CA HIS A 522 -13.06 24.90 -17.66
C HIS A 522 -14.10 23.99 -17.01
N ASP A 523 -15.25 24.55 -16.68
CA ASP A 523 -16.37 23.86 -16.02
C ASP A 523 -17.60 23.64 -16.92
N GLY A 524 -17.51 24.02 -18.20
CA GLY A 524 -18.63 24.10 -19.13
C GLY A 524 -19.01 25.53 -19.54
N VAL A 525 -18.54 26.55 -18.81
CA VAL A 525 -18.77 27.98 -19.11
C VAL A 525 -17.50 28.61 -19.70
N GLU A 526 -17.01 29.75 -19.18
CA GLU A 526 -15.78 30.36 -19.64
C GLU A 526 -14.59 29.80 -18.85
N PRO A 527 -13.50 29.38 -19.52
CA PRO A 527 -12.32 28.93 -18.83
C PRO A 527 -11.70 30.03 -17.95
N VAL A 528 -11.28 29.66 -16.75
CA VAL A 528 -10.38 30.49 -15.94
C VAL A 528 -8.94 30.08 -16.23
N LYS A 529 -8.00 31.01 -16.07
CA LYS A 529 -6.60 30.75 -16.43
C LYS A 529 -5.62 31.24 -15.39
N THR A 530 -4.49 30.55 -15.31
CA THR A 530 -3.28 31.06 -14.68
C THR A 530 -2.11 30.93 -15.66
N GLN A 531 -1.21 31.89 -15.58
CA GLN A 531 -0.03 31.95 -16.41
C GLN A 531 1.11 31.13 -15.80
N ASP A 532 2.14 30.93 -16.60
CA ASP A 532 3.46 30.41 -16.25
C ASP A 532 3.55 28.93 -15.88
N VAL A 533 2.44 28.19 -15.95
CA VAL A 533 2.41 26.75 -15.63
C VAL A 533 3.03 25.93 -16.77
N LEU A 534 4.24 25.43 -16.56
CA LEU A 534 4.99 24.63 -17.53
C LEU A 534 4.52 23.17 -17.56
N ARG A 535 4.21 22.60 -16.39
CA ARG A 535 3.82 21.21 -16.23
C ARG A 535 2.94 21.02 -15.01
N ILE A 536 2.00 20.07 -15.09
CA ILE A 536 1.27 19.57 -13.92
C ILE A 536 1.91 18.25 -13.50
N ASP A 537 2.44 18.19 -12.29
CA ASP A 537 3.06 17.00 -11.71
C ASP A 537 2.00 16.10 -11.07
N ASN A 538 1.05 16.68 -10.34
CA ASN A 538 -0.03 15.93 -9.73
C ASN A 538 -1.32 16.75 -9.58
N VAL A 539 -2.45 16.06 -9.45
CA VAL A 539 -3.76 16.69 -9.24
C VAL A 539 -4.61 15.83 -8.31
N THR A 540 -5.34 16.45 -7.40
CA THR A 540 -6.32 15.79 -6.53
C THR A 540 -7.44 16.77 -6.18
N SER A 541 -8.52 16.29 -5.58
CA SER A 541 -9.68 17.12 -5.23
C SER A 541 -10.29 16.74 -3.89
N SER A 542 -10.91 17.74 -3.24
CA SER A 542 -11.71 17.58 -2.03
C SER A 542 -12.87 18.56 -2.06
N GLY A 543 -14.10 18.05 -2.07
CA GLY A 543 -15.29 18.88 -2.28
C GLY A 543 -15.27 19.54 -3.67
N SER A 544 -15.39 20.87 -3.72
CA SER A 544 -15.26 21.66 -4.95
C SER A 544 -13.81 22.02 -5.30
N ASN A 545 -12.88 21.83 -4.37
CA ASN A 545 -11.51 22.32 -4.52
C ASN A 545 -10.70 21.33 -5.35
N ILE A 546 -9.86 21.85 -6.24
CA ILE A 546 -8.87 21.07 -6.98
C ILE A 546 -7.49 21.58 -6.57
N PHE A 547 -6.65 20.69 -6.08
CA PHE A 547 -5.27 20.97 -5.72
C PHE A 547 -4.36 20.48 -6.83
N ILE A 548 -3.44 21.35 -7.24
CA ILE A 548 -2.63 21.14 -8.45
C ILE A 548 -1.17 21.39 -8.09
N ASP A 549 -0.37 20.33 -8.08
CA ASP A 549 1.08 20.42 -7.94
C ASP A 549 1.66 20.70 -9.32
N VAL A 550 2.27 21.87 -9.49
CA VAL A 550 2.76 22.35 -10.78
C VAL A 550 4.23 22.72 -10.73
N PHE A 551 4.86 22.67 -11.89
CA PHE A 551 6.13 23.35 -12.16
C PHE A 551 5.82 24.62 -12.95
N ASP A 552 6.15 25.79 -12.42
CA ASP A 552 5.90 27.10 -13.00
C ASP A 552 7.17 27.93 -13.22
N ARG A 553 7.03 29.09 -13.85
CA ARG A 553 8.10 30.07 -14.03
C ARG A 553 7.75 31.39 -13.36
N ASP A 554 8.63 31.89 -12.50
CA ASP A 554 8.49 33.24 -11.95
C ASP A 554 8.85 34.29 -13.02
N ARG A 555 7.89 35.13 -13.41
CA ARG A 555 8.16 36.22 -14.38
C ARG A 555 9.06 37.32 -13.83
N ILE A 556 9.24 37.42 -12.52
CA ILE A 556 10.05 38.48 -11.91
C ILE A 556 11.54 38.20 -12.14
N ASP A 557 11.97 36.94 -12.00
CA ASP A 557 13.38 36.55 -12.09
C ASP A 557 13.69 35.43 -13.11
N ASP A 558 12.68 35.01 -13.87
CA ASP A 558 12.73 33.99 -14.93
C ASP A 558 13.12 32.58 -14.43
N LYS A 559 13.07 32.34 -13.10
CA LYS A 559 13.38 31.03 -12.53
C LYS A 559 12.18 30.11 -12.56
N GLU A 560 12.46 28.84 -12.82
CA GLU A 560 11.46 27.77 -12.74
C GLU A 560 11.43 27.18 -11.32
N ARG A 561 10.24 26.88 -10.82
CA ARG A 561 10.03 26.35 -9.46
C ARG A 561 8.79 25.46 -9.38
N SER A 562 8.72 24.65 -8.35
CA SER A 562 7.50 23.93 -8.01
C SER A 562 6.56 24.84 -7.21
N THR A 563 5.25 24.76 -7.46
CA THR A 563 4.22 25.54 -6.78
C THR A 563 3.00 24.66 -6.55
N MET A 564 2.41 24.78 -5.36
CA MET A 564 1.10 24.21 -5.06
C MET A 564 0.03 25.23 -5.39
N LEU A 565 -0.89 24.91 -6.29
CA LEU A 565 -2.06 25.72 -6.63
C LEU A 565 -3.34 25.13 -6.03
N VAL A 566 -4.34 25.99 -5.85
CA VAL A 566 -5.71 25.60 -5.57
C VAL A 566 -6.65 26.28 -6.55
N TYR A 567 -7.54 25.50 -7.16
CA TYR A 567 -8.75 26.00 -7.80
C TYR A 567 -9.89 25.90 -6.79
N ASP A 568 -10.42 27.04 -6.40
CA ASP A 568 -11.55 27.19 -5.47
C ASP A 568 -12.40 28.39 -5.90
N ASN A 569 -13.72 28.27 -5.75
CA ASN A 569 -14.68 29.34 -6.06
C ASN A 569 -14.48 29.98 -7.44
N TYR A 570 -14.22 29.14 -8.46
CA TYR A 570 -13.98 29.56 -9.84
C TYR A 570 -12.75 30.47 -10.02
N ASP A 571 -11.74 30.31 -9.19
CA ASP A 571 -10.49 31.05 -9.29
C ASP A 571 -9.29 30.12 -9.04
N ILE A 572 -8.13 30.46 -9.61
CA ILE A 572 -6.87 29.72 -9.43
C ILE A 572 -5.92 30.57 -8.60
N LYS A 573 -5.45 30.03 -7.48
CA LYS A 573 -4.58 30.76 -6.53
C LYS A 573 -3.37 29.93 -6.16
N ASN A 574 -2.26 30.61 -5.87
CA ASN A 574 -1.11 29.99 -5.24
C ASN A 574 -1.46 29.64 -3.79
N LEU A 575 -1.24 28.38 -3.43
CA LEU A 575 -1.31 27.92 -2.05
C LEU A 575 0.06 28.03 -1.39
N VAL A 576 1.10 27.48 -2.02
CA VAL A 576 2.51 27.59 -1.58
C VAL A 576 3.41 27.68 -2.80
N VAL A 577 4.21 28.73 -2.86
CA VAL A 577 5.17 28.99 -3.94
C VAL A 577 6.53 28.39 -3.57
N GLY A 578 7.24 27.82 -4.55
CA GLY A 578 8.56 27.22 -4.32
C GLY A 578 8.52 25.88 -3.58
N MET A 579 7.36 25.21 -3.53
CA MET A 579 7.16 23.96 -2.81
C MET A 579 7.33 22.74 -3.73
N ASP A 580 8.43 22.03 -3.57
CA ASP A 580 8.66 20.72 -4.19
C ASP A 580 7.91 19.64 -3.37
N THR A 581 6.65 19.42 -3.74
CA THR A 581 5.74 18.50 -3.06
C THR A 581 6.20 17.05 -3.23
N LYS A 582 6.45 16.37 -2.11
CA LYS A 582 6.88 14.96 -2.12
C LYS A 582 5.76 14.00 -1.78
N ARG A 583 4.82 14.43 -0.93
CA ARG A 583 3.72 13.60 -0.42
C ARG A 583 2.51 14.47 -0.16
N TRP A 584 1.33 13.91 -0.43
CA TRP A 584 0.07 14.53 -0.05
C TRP A 584 -1.02 13.49 0.12
N ASP A 585 -2.08 13.83 0.84
CA ASP A 585 -3.28 13.04 0.99
C ASP A 585 -4.44 13.95 1.41
N ILE A 586 -5.67 13.56 1.05
CA ILE A 586 -6.88 14.16 1.61
C ILE A 586 -7.25 13.41 2.89
N ILE A 587 -7.35 14.12 4.03
CA ILE A 587 -7.76 13.58 5.33
C ILE A 587 -9.03 14.32 5.78
N GLY A 588 -10.16 13.62 5.83
CA GLY A 588 -11.46 14.27 5.91
C GLY A 588 -11.70 15.17 4.70
N LYS A 589 -11.66 16.50 4.90
CA LYS A 589 -11.77 17.49 3.81
C LYS A 589 -10.44 18.20 3.51
N SER A 590 -9.42 17.95 4.31
CA SER A 590 -8.19 18.74 4.34
C SER A 590 -7.15 18.09 3.46
N LEU A 591 -6.53 18.86 2.57
CA LEU A 591 -5.28 18.48 1.95
C LEU A 591 -4.19 18.55 3.02
N VAL A 592 -3.47 17.46 3.25
CA VAL A 592 -2.24 17.44 4.04
C VAL A 592 -1.10 17.11 3.09
N PHE A 593 -0.04 17.90 3.10
CA PHE A 593 1.07 17.73 2.17
C PHE A 593 2.41 18.11 2.78
N ALA A 594 3.46 17.47 2.28
CA ALA A 594 4.82 17.68 2.72
C ALA A 594 5.79 17.70 1.55
N GLY A 595 6.87 18.46 1.71
CA GLY A 595 7.82 18.73 0.66
C GLY A 595 8.93 19.66 1.13
N TYR A 596 9.73 20.12 0.17
CA TYR A 596 10.82 21.05 0.39
C TYR A 596 10.49 22.41 -0.22
N GLU A 597 10.53 23.46 0.59
CA GLU A 597 10.41 24.83 0.10
C GLU A 597 11.79 25.37 -0.28
N GLU A 598 11.98 25.61 -1.57
CA GLU A 598 13.26 26.06 -2.15
C GLU A 598 13.65 27.46 -1.67
N ASP A 599 12.68 28.38 -1.56
CA ASP A 599 12.91 29.79 -1.24
C ASP A 599 13.54 29.98 0.15
N ILE A 600 13.07 29.18 1.12
CA ILE A 600 13.56 29.21 2.51
C ILE A 600 14.47 28.04 2.85
N LYS A 601 14.66 27.10 1.92
CA LYS A 601 15.50 25.90 2.04
C LYS A 601 15.13 25.01 3.23
N ARG A 602 13.83 24.73 3.41
CA ARG A 602 13.31 23.95 4.55
C ARG A 602 12.33 22.88 4.08
N ASN A 603 12.38 21.72 4.74
CA ASN A 603 11.31 20.73 4.61
C ASN A 603 10.11 21.16 5.45
N LYS A 604 8.90 21.05 4.91
CA LYS A 604 7.68 21.53 5.56
C LYS A 604 6.58 20.49 5.52
N LEU A 605 5.68 20.58 6.50
CA LEU A 605 4.42 19.83 6.56
C LEU A 605 3.29 20.84 6.73
N TYR A 606 2.36 20.84 5.78
CA TYR A 606 1.24 21.76 5.71
C TYR A 606 -0.10 21.02 5.71
N SER A 607 -1.15 21.75 6.05
CA SER A 607 -2.51 21.38 5.70
C SER A 607 -3.30 22.57 5.19
N TYR A 608 -4.29 22.28 4.36
CA TYR A 608 -5.26 23.26 3.89
C TYR A 608 -6.66 22.66 3.87
N ASN A 609 -7.63 23.40 4.41
CA ASN A 609 -9.05 23.14 4.26
C ASN A 609 -9.75 24.46 3.92
N ASP A 610 -10.29 25.14 4.93
CA ASP A 610 -10.79 26.52 4.80
C ASP A 610 -9.66 27.54 5.04
N GLU A 611 -8.70 27.18 5.89
CA GLU A 611 -7.52 27.97 6.21
C GLU A 611 -6.24 27.17 5.97
N PHE A 612 -5.17 27.88 5.62
CA PHE A 612 -3.83 27.32 5.48
C PHE A 612 -3.15 27.21 6.85
N ALA A 613 -2.53 26.07 7.14
CA ALA A 613 -1.83 25.83 8.40
C ALA A 613 -0.46 25.19 8.19
N GLU A 614 0.58 25.78 8.77
CA GLU A 614 1.88 25.15 8.97
C GLU A 614 1.83 24.19 10.16
N LEU A 615 2.02 22.90 9.90
CA LEU A 615 1.97 21.86 10.92
C LEU A 615 3.36 21.58 11.53
N ARG A 616 4.42 21.59 10.70
CA ARG A 616 5.81 21.42 11.15
C ARG A 616 6.80 22.23 10.31
N ASP A 617 7.74 22.87 11.00
CA ASP A 617 8.90 23.54 10.41
C ASP A 617 10.13 22.61 10.32
N ASN A 618 10.90 22.77 9.23
CA ASN A 618 12.13 22.04 8.91
C ASN A 618 12.04 20.52 9.17
N PHE A 619 10.94 19.90 8.72
CA PHE A 619 10.55 18.53 9.04
C PHE A 619 10.59 17.65 7.80
N GLU A 620 11.70 16.93 7.61
CA GLU A 620 11.88 16.02 6.48
C GLU A 620 11.10 14.72 6.72
N VAL A 621 10.00 14.53 5.99
CA VAL A 621 9.13 13.35 6.14
C VAL A 621 9.84 12.07 5.68
N LYS A 622 9.95 11.11 6.60
CA LYS A 622 10.55 9.78 6.39
C LYS A 622 9.50 8.68 6.24
N PHE A 623 8.34 8.83 6.87
CA PHE A 623 7.21 7.90 6.74
C PHE A 623 5.90 8.67 6.59
N TRP A 624 5.01 8.13 5.76
CA TRP A 624 3.68 8.67 5.47
C TRP A 624 2.72 7.51 5.26
N GLY A 625 1.74 7.37 6.15
CA GLY A 625 0.78 6.27 6.11
C GLY A 625 -0.62 6.71 6.51
N LYS A 626 -1.55 6.65 5.55
CA LYS A 626 -2.97 6.95 5.76
C LYS A 626 -3.75 5.67 6.11
N TYR A 627 -4.55 5.74 7.16
CA TYR A 627 -5.44 4.67 7.63
C TYR A 627 -6.81 5.27 7.94
N ASN A 628 -7.77 5.09 7.04
CA ASN A 628 -9.04 5.81 7.06
C ASN A 628 -8.78 7.34 7.06
N ASP A 629 -9.36 8.07 8.02
CA ASP A 629 -9.18 9.52 8.21
C ASP A 629 -8.06 9.89 9.20
N ILE A 630 -7.10 8.98 9.40
CA ILE A 630 -5.92 9.22 10.22
C ILE A 630 -4.68 9.14 9.33
N LEU A 631 -3.84 10.16 9.37
CA LEU A 631 -2.54 10.17 8.71
C LEU A 631 -1.44 10.09 9.77
N PHE A 632 -0.65 9.02 9.75
CA PHE A 632 0.57 8.90 10.53
C PHE A 632 1.76 9.45 9.74
N VAL A 633 2.52 10.35 10.36
CA VAL A 633 3.70 10.98 9.77
C VAL A 633 4.89 10.83 10.71
N ASN A 634 6.03 10.40 10.18
CA ASN A 634 7.31 10.48 10.89
C ASN A 634 8.28 11.30 10.07
N GLY A 635 9.06 12.16 10.73
CA GLY A 635 10.02 13.01 10.06
C GLY A 635 11.17 13.40 10.96
N PHE A 636 12.22 13.91 10.33
CA PHE A 636 13.46 14.34 10.96
C PHE A 636 13.57 15.87 10.89
N ASN A 637 13.79 16.51 12.03
CA ASN A 637 14.15 17.92 12.09
C ASN A 637 15.67 18.07 12.16
N GLY A 638 16.25 18.69 11.13
CA GLY A 638 17.71 18.82 10.98
C GLY A 638 18.35 19.77 11.98
N GLU A 639 17.64 20.80 12.43
CA GLU A 639 18.13 21.77 13.43
C GLU A 639 18.14 21.18 14.84
N GLN A 640 17.04 20.53 15.22
CA GLN A 640 16.91 19.85 16.50
C GLN A 640 17.63 18.49 16.53
N LYS A 641 18.07 17.98 15.37
CA LYS A 641 18.64 16.65 15.16
C LYS A 641 17.78 15.54 15.75
N LYS A 642 16.47 15.64 15.53
CA LYS A 642 15.46 14.86 16.25
C LYS A 642 14.44 14.26 15.29
N TYR A 643 14.09 13.00 15.50
CA TYR A 643 12.94 12.36 14.84
C TYR A 643 11.69 12.60 15.67
N SER A 644 10.56 12.91 15.02
CA SER A 644 9.26 13.00 15.67
C SER A 644 8.22 12.22 14.89
N PHE A 645 7.43 11.42 15.60
CA PHE A 645 6.33 10.64 15.08
C PHE A 645 5.02 11.26 15.56
N CYS A 646 4.13 11.61 14.63
CA CYS A 646 2.88 12.31 14.88
C CYS A 646 1.71 11.69 14.09
N ARG A 647 0.48 12.03 14.50
CA ARG A 647 -0.75 11.74 13.74
C ARG A 647 -1.51 13.01 13.42
N PHE A 648 -2.04 13.08 12.22
CA PHE A 648 -3.00 14.10 11.80
C PHE A 648 -4.39 13.50 11.68
N SER A 649 -5.36 14.10 12.36
CA SER A 649 -6.77 13.73 12.29
C SER A 649 -7.63 14.90 12.76
N GLY A 650 -8.79 15.11 12.14
CA GLY A 650 -9.74 16.17 12.56
C GLY A 650 -9.12 17.58 12.57
N ASN A 651 -8.26 17.89 11.60
CA ASN A 651 -7.52 19.15 11.47
C ASN A 651 -6.51 19.45 12.59
N ASN A 652 -6.15 18.44 13.38
CA ASN A 652 -5.15 18.56 14.43
C ASN A 652 -3.96 17.63 14.16
N LEU A 653 -2.74 18.12 14.42
CA LEU A 653 -1.52 17.32 14.43
C LEU A 653 -1.07 17.07 15.86
N GLU A 654 -1.01 15.79 16.26
CA GLU A 654 -0.67 15.37 17.61
C GLU A 654 0.66 14.61 17.63
N ASP A 655 1.56 14.97 18.56
CA ASP A 655 2.80 14.25 18.77
C ASP A 655 2.54 12.93 19.50
N ILE A 656 3.03 11.85 18.89
CA ILE A 656 2.92 10.49 19.42
C ILE A 656 4.19 10.14 20.21
N ARG A 657 5.35 10.24 19.56
CA ARG A 657 6.64 9.87 20.16
C ARG A 657 7.81 10.53 19.46
N ASP A 658 8.77 10.98 20.25
CA ASP A 658 10.04 11.52 19.80
C ASP A 658 11.16 10.47 19.76
N ASN A 659 12.23 10.79 19.03
CA ASN A 659 13.42 9.97 18.87
C ASN A 659 13.14 8.56 18.31
N LEU A 660 12.14 8.46 17.43
CA LEU A 660 11.73 7.22 16.80
C LEU A 660 11.71 7.40 15.28
N GLU A 661 12.54 6.65 14.55
CA GLU A 661 12.49 6.61 13.07
C GLU A 661 11.57 5.46 12.64
N VAL A 662 10.41 5.78 12.06
CA VAL A 662 9.40 4.79 11.67
C VAL A 662 9.63 4.32 10.24
N TYR A 663 9.62 3.01 10.02
CA TYR A 663 9.74 2.41 8.68
C TYR A 663 8.42 1.86 8.15
N SER A 664 7.57 1.33 9.04
CA SER A 664 6.28 0.75 8.65
C SER A 664 5.29 0.83 9.80
N ILE A 665 4.02 1.00 9.45
CA ILE A 665 2.87 0.89 10.34
C ILE A 665 1.89 -0.05 9.67
N ILE A 666 1.21 -0.90 10.44
CA ILE A 666 0.12 -1.74 9.94
C ILE A 666 -1.03 -1.67 10.94
N LYS A 667 -2.24 -1.43 10.43
CA LYS A 667 -3.43 -1.45 11.28
C LYS A 667 -3.67 -2.86 11.81
N ALA A 668 -3.84 -2.98 13.13
CA ALA A 668 -4.23 -4.21 13.79
C ALA A 668 -5.68 -4.13 14.29
N LYS A 669 -6.21 -5.26 14.77
CA LYS A 669 -7.58 -5.30 15.32
C LYS A 669 -7.74 -4.30 16.46
N GLY A 670 -8.93 -3.71 16.59
CA GLY A 670 -9.25 -2.74 17.64
C GLY A 670 -8.47 -1.42 17.47
N PRO A 671 -8.03 -0.76 18.57
CA PRO A 671 -7.28 0.49 18.52
C PRO A 671 -5.79 0.28 18.19
N TYR A 672 -5.35 -0.94 17.90
CA TYR A 672 -3.94 -1.26 17.81
C TYR A 672 -3.34 -1.02 16.42
N PHE A 673 -2.05 -0.72 16.40
CA PHE A 673 -1.20 -0.65 15.22
C PHE A 673 0.12 -1.38 15.49
N ILE A 674 0.65 -2.08 14.50
CA ILE A 674 1.99 -2.66 14.55
C ILE A 674 2.96 -1.67 13.94
N VAL A 675 3.93 -1.18 14.72
CA VAL A 675 4.89 -0.16 14.30
C VAL A 675 6.28 -0.76 14.26
N PHE A 676 6.91 -0.76 13.09
CA PHE A 676 8.31 -1.14 12.92
C PHE A 676 9.17 0.12 12.81
N ALA A 677 10.10 0.30 13.76
CA ALA A 677 10.86 1.54 13.90
C ALA A 677 12.27 1.31 14.46
N CYS A 678 13.16 2.28 14.26
CA CYS A 678 14.49 2.35 14.87
C CYS A 678 14.49 3.36 16.01
N ASP A 679 14.99 2.95 17.18
CA ASP A 679 15.21 3.87 18.29
C ASP A 679 16.39 4.81 17.97
N LYS A 680 16.17 6.11 18.10
CA LYS A 680 17.13 7.18 17.84
C LYS A 680 17.45 8.00 19.08
N ASP A 681 17.01 7.58 20.26
CA ASP A 681 17.34 8.25 21.50
C ASP A 681 18.76 7.85 21.93
N PRO A 682 19.74 8.78 21.97
CA PRO A 682 21.10 8.48 22.39
C PRO A 682 21.21 8.01 23.85
N GLN A 683 20.19 8.26 24.67
CA GLN A 683 20.11 7.81 26.07
C GLN A 683 19.45 6.44 26.20
N SER A 684 18.95 5.85 25.11
CA SER A 684 18.34 4.54 25.12
C SER A 684 19.37 3.41 25.07
N ASP A 685 19.16 2.37 25.88
CA ASP A 685 19.87 1.09 25.74
C ASP A 685 19.64 0.42 24.38
N PHE A 686 18.60 0.84 23.67
CA PHE A 686 18.23 0.36 22.35
C PHE A 686 18.63 1.33 21.24
N TYR A 687 19.48 2.32 21.50
CA TYR A 687 19.93 3.27 20.49
C TYR A 687 20.42 2.56 19.22
N LYS A 688 19.86 2.97 18.07
CA LYS A 688 20.07 2.39 16.72
C LYS A 688 19.57 0.95 16.54
N LYS A 689 18.82 0.40 17.50
CA LYS A 689 18.18 -0.91 17.37
C LYS A 689 16.82 -0.76 16.70
N LYS A 690 16.54 -1.70 15.79
CA LYS A 690 15.23 -1.82 15.14
C LYS A 690 14.31 -2.66 16.01
N MET A 691 13.09 -2.19 16.19
CA MET A 691 12.12 -2.71 17.15
C MET A 691 10.74 -2.81 16.49
N LEU A 692 9.99 -3.83 16.90
CA LEU A 692 8.59 -3.98 16.57
C LEU A 692 7.76 -3.65 17.80
N TYR A 693 6.78 -2.76 17.64
CA TYR A 693 5.90 -2.31 18.70
C TYR A 693 4.44 -2.62 18.39
N ILE A 694 3.64 -2.81 19.44
CA ILE A 694 2.19 -2.54 19.40
C ILE A 694 2.00 -1.10 19.88
N TYR A 695 1.38 -0.27 19.07
CA TYR A 695 0.89 1.05 19.45
C TYR A 695 -0.60 0.97 19.72
N ASP A 696 -1.01 1.27 20.95
CA ASP A 696 -2.42 1.44 21.33
C ASP A 696 -2.81 2.90 21.13
N ASP A 697 -3.57 3.17 20.08
CA ASP A 697 -3.98 4.52 19.69
C ASP A 697 -4.98 5.14 20.69
N SER A 698 -5.71 4.30 21.43
CA SER A 698 -6.66 4.75 22.46
C SER A 698 -5.97 5.18 23.75
N ALA A 699 -4.94 4.44 24.16
CA ALA A 699 -4.16 4.72 25.35
C ALA A 699 -2.94 5.63 25.09
N GLY A 700 -2.53 5.80 23.83
CA GLY A 700 -1.32 6.51 23.45
C GLY A 700 -0.03 5.83 23.93
N SER A 701 -0.03 4.51 24.09
CA SER A 701 1.08 3.75 24.66
C SER A 701 1.76 2.83 23.63
N PHE A 702 3.07 2.68 23.74
CA PHE A 702 3.87 1.72 22.96
C PHE A 702 4.24 0.51 23.80
N ILE A 703 4.11 -0.67 23.22
CA ILE A 703 4.48 -1.95 23.83
C ILE A 703 5.51 -2.63 22.94
N GLU A 704 6.63 -3.04 23.53
CA GLU A 704 7.70 -3.73 22.82
C GLU A 704 7.29 -5.18 22.51
N MET A 705 7.20 -5.53 21.22
CA MET A 705 7.02 -6.93 20.81
C MET A 705 8.35 -7.65 20.67
N LYS A 706 9.31 -6.98 20.01
CA LYS A 706 10.64 -7.55 19.75
C LYS A 706 11.67 -6.46 19.53
N VAL A 707 12.87 -6.69 20.06
CA VAL A 707 14.02 -5.77 20.01
C VAL A 707 15.13 -6.37 19.15
N ASP A 708 15.87 -5.50 18.46
CA ASP A 708 17.01 -5.83 17.60
C ASP A 708 16.64 -6.81 16.49
N ILE A 709 15.57 -6.48 15.75
CA ILE A 709 15.01 -7.31 14.68
C ILE A 709 15.42 -6.82 13.29
N GLU A 710 15.91 -7.74 12.46
CA GLU A 710 16.10 -7.54 11.02
C GLU A 710 14.88 -8.05 10.24
N LEU A 711 13.87 -7.19 10.13
CA LEU A 711 12.63 -7.48 9.44
C LEU A 711 12.81 -7.46 7.91
N LYS A 712 12.23 -8.43 7.23
CA LYS A 712 12.00 -8.41 5.77
C LYS A 712 10.58 -7.95 5.47
N ASP A 713 10.24 -7.75 4.21
CA ASP A 713 8.96 -7.18 3.74
C ASP A 713 7.69 -8.01 4.05
N MET A 714 7.70 -8.83 5.09
CA MET A 714 6.58 -9.62 5.57
C MET A 714 6.21 -9.24 7.01
N ILE A 715 5.13 -8.46 7.12
CA ILE A 715 4.33 -8.30 8.33
C ILE A 715 2.87 -8.46 7.90
N PHE A 716 2.19 -9.41 8.52
CA PHE A 716 0.79 -9.72 8.30
C PHE A 716 0.03 -9.51 9.60
N VAL A 717 -1.15 -8.90 9.53
CA VAL A 717 -2.09 -8.82 10.64
C VAL A 717 -3.45 -9.32 10.16
N ARG A 718 -4.05 -10.25 10.90
CA ARG A 718 -5.35 -10.84 10.59
C ARG A 718 -6.51 -10.09 11.24
#